data_AF-A0A957ID66-F1
#
_entry.id   AF-A0A957ID66-F1
#
_cell.length_a   1.000
_cell.length_b   1.000
_cell.length_c   1.000
_cell.angle_alpha   90.00
_cell.angle_beta   90.00
_cell.angle_gamma   90.00
#
_symmetry.space_group_name_H-M   'P 1'
#
loop_
_entity.id
_entity.type
_entity.pdbx_description
1 polymer ?
#
loop_
_entity_poly.entity_id
_entity_poly.type
_entity_poly.pdbx_seq_one_letter_code
_entity_poly.pdbx_strand_id
1 'polypeptide(L)'
;YWFMVRRRQIREEYELEKGVWSLFDSSSLLDFVPFVTWWLLLTWVAYTYAGEKMPWLSFHFVIPMAFLAGWYFNEKLAHLSVSDLFSRNAVILWGLTLLLMIALAFVVGPLLLGQIQLGNQETAALTGIGRFLGSLLLAIGVIFLWQRYFKRTAVSIRQTIIILSIFTLLSLLTIRFTYMSSFPNADYTNEFMVYAHGAPATKDVVMEQIEELSMRLNGDKSIKVAFDSDVSWPFTWYLRDYPNRVFFGENPSQSLNESPVIIVGNKNWDKVEPYLGNNYQQTQHTFLWWPMEEYRQINMNAILGNPQTPAEERRGIMNANVRQALWDIFFYRDYQKYGETFGGTFTAGEWPLRHELRMYVRNDVLPTMWDYGVGAVAAGGFEDPYAEGELTPINNLVLNASMNPGTELGQLSAPRNLAIGTDGRIYVADSGNHRIQVFDVDGTPINVFGSFGTDTGQFNEPWGIAVDDEYIYVADTWNHRIQKFTLDGDFVASFGVSGSPAEDNNNGLGLFFGPRSITLLADNQLLVTDTGNHRMQLLDRNGNFVQQVGSFGNQLGQMNEPVGISQGPDGSVFLADTWNARIQQFTPELFAINEWPVAAWEGTSINNKPYTAVDSAGRVYVTDPEGFRVLVFNPNGTYLGRFGNFGTDANNFGLPNGITIDAQDNVYIADSGNNRILKFAPIFGPALDFDADAVFPDDSVAPDTSSEGDTAVEEAAPSE
;
A
#
# COMPACT_ATOMS: atom_id res chain seq x y z
N TYR A 1 62.55 11.63 34.20
CA TYR A 1 63.27 12.82 34.67
C TYR A 1 62.59 14.12 34.22
N TRP A 2 62.37 14.33 32.92
CA TRP A 2 61.67 15.51 32.36
C TRP A 2 60.27 15.75 32.98
N PHE A 3 59.49 14.67 33.17
CA PHE A 3 58.17 14.73 33.82
C PHE A 3 58.22 15.11 35.32
N MET A 4 59.30 14.75 36.02
CA MET A 4 59.46 15.10 37.45
C MET A 4 59.92 16.55 37.62
N VAL A 5 60.78 17.04 36.73
CA VAL A 5 61.24 18.45 36.73
C VAL A 5 60.08 19.39 36.37
N ARG A 6 59.28 19.05 35.35
CA ARG A 6 58.09 19.83 34.97
C ARG A 6 57.01 19.84 36.07
N ARG A 7 56.80 18.72 36.76
CA ARG A 7 55.86 18.61 37.89
C ARG A 7 56.30 19.43 39.10
N ARG A 8 57.61 19.60 39.31
CA ARG A 8 58.16 20.42 40.41
C ARG A 8 58.04 21.91 40.13
N GLN A 9 58.34 22.34 38.88
CA GLN A 9 58.16 23.72 38.45
C GLN A 9 56.69 24.18 38.48
N ILE A 10 55.75 23.34 38.02
CA ILE A 10 54.30 23.65 38.08
C ILE A 10 53.80 23.71 39.54
N ARG A 11 54.40 22.93 40.45
CA ARG A 11 54.00 22.90 41.87
C ARG A 11 54.48 24.14 42.63
N GLU A 12 55.63 24.71 42.25
CA GLU A 12 56.20 25.93 42.85
C GLU A 12 55.57 27.22 42.28
N GLU A 13 55.17 27.23 41.00
CA GLU A 13 54.60 28.41 40.32
C GLU A 13 53.12 28.69 40.70
N TYR A 14 52.40 27.69 41.23
CA TYR A 14 50.96 27.78 41.55
C TYR A 14 50.60 27.53 43.03
N GLU A 15 51.57 27.56 43.96
CA GLU A 15 51.35 27.31 45.41
C GLU A 15 50.50 26.04 45.71
N LEU A 16 50.72 24.96 44.96
CA LEU A 16 50.01 23.68 45.10
C LEU A 16 50.54 22.83 46.28
N GLU A 17 50.73 23.44 47.46
CA GLU A 17 50.81 22.68 48.72
C GLU A 17 49.44 22.15 49.15
N LYS A 18 48.35 22.73 48.63
CA LYS A 18 47.02 22.16 48.76
C LYS A 18 46.81 21.18 47.61
N GLY A 19 46.75 19.88 47.92
CA GLY A 19 46.66 18.80 46.94
C GLY A 19 45.41 18.91 46.05
N VAL A 20 45.29 18.09 45.01
CA VAL A 20 44.14 18.06 44.06
C VAL A 20 42.76 18.07 44.77
N TRP A 21 42.70 17.60 46.01
CA TRP A 21 41.54 17.66 46.89
C TRP A 21 41.11 19.07 47.34
N SER A 22 41.94 20.10 47.19
CA SER A 22 41.56 21.50 47.46
C SER A 22 40.97 22.21 46.25
N LEU A 23 41.01 21.60 45.06
CA LEU A 23 40.17 22.02 43.92
C LEU A 23 38.72 21.58 44.13
N PHE A 24 38.50 20.59 45.00
CA PHE A 24 37.21 20.26 45.58
C PHE A 24 37.03 21.08 46.85
N ASP A 25 36.94 22.40 46.70
CA ASP A 25 36.47 23.24 47.79
C ASP A 25 35.07 22.74 48.18
N SER A 26 34.84 22.44 49.46
CA SER A 26 33.59 21.87 49.96
C SER A 26 32.35 22.74 49.67
N SER A 27 32.56 23.98 49.25
CA SER A 27 31.56 24.89 48.69
C SER A 27 31.00 24.45 47.33
N SER A 28 31.72 23.67 46.52
CA SER A 28 31.23 23.15 45.22
C SER A 28 30.39 21.87 45.34
N LEU A 29 30.47 21.17 46.48
CA LEU A 29 29.62 20.03 46.81
C LEU A 29 28.22 20.46 47.29
N LEU A 30 28.09 21.69 47.78
CA LEU A 30 26.81 22.32 48.14
C LEU A 30 25.89 22.52 46.92
N ASP A 31 26.43 22.53 45.69
CA ASP A 31 25.65 22.73 44.46
C ASP A 31 25.38 21.43 43.67
N PHE A 32 26.12 20.33 43.90
CA PHE A 32 25.98 19.11 43.10
C PHE A 32 24.65 18.37 43.33
N VAL A 33 24.33 18.04 44.60
CA VAL A 33 23.08 17.30 44.91
C VAL A 33 21.85 18.13 44.56
N PRO A 34 21.76 19.44 44.89
CA PRO A 34 20.66 20.28 44.44
C PRO A 34 20.55 20.36 42.92
N PHE A 35 21.66 20.49 42.20
CA PHE A 35 21.65 20.50 40.73
C PHE A 35 21.15 19.20 40.12
N VAL A 36 21.66 18.04 40.55
CA VAL A 36 21.24 16.74 40.02
C VAL A 36 19.79 16.43 40.39
N THR A 37 19.35 16.86 41.58
CA THR A 37 17.95 16.76 42.00
C THR A 37 17.06 17.67 41.17
N TRP A 38 17.46 18.91 40.91
CA TRP A 38 16.76 19.82 40.00
C TRP A 38 16.68 19.24 38.59
N TRP A 39 17.77 18.69 38.07
CA TRP A 39 17.79 18.04 36.75
C TRP A 39 16.79 16.88 36.69
N LEU A 40 16.76 16.00 37.69
CA LEU A 40 15.80 14.90 37.76
C LEU A 40 14.34 15.41 37.79
N LEU A 41 14.04 16.39 38.64
CA LEU A 41 12.69 16.95 38.78
C LEU A 41 12.25 17.72 37.53
N LEU A 42 13.13 18.51 36.94
CA LEU A 42 12.86 19.24 35.71
C LEU A 42 12.59 18.28 34.55
N THR A 43 13.37 17.21 34.43
CA THR A 43 13.16 16.17 33.41
C THR A 43 11.78 15.55 33.55
N TRP A 44 11.34 15.30 34.79
CA TRP A 44 9.98 14.84 35.10
C TRP A 44 8.90 15.80 34.62
N VAL A 45 9.02 17.09 34.94
CA VAL A 45 8.02 18.10 34.57
C VAL A 45 8.03 18.35 33.06
N ALA A 46 9.20 18.51 32.45
CA ALA A 46 9.36 18.85 31.04
C ALA A 46 8.79 17.76 30.12
N TYR A 47 9.11 16.49 30.36
CA TYR A 47 8.57 15.41 29.53
C TYR A 47 7.10 15.08 29.81
N THR A 48 6.63 15.30 31.05
CA THR A 48 5.19 15.22 31.34
C THR A 48 4.41 16.28 30.55
N TYR A 49 4.96 17.50 30.43
CA TYR A 49 4.34 18.60 29.70
C TYR A 49 4.45 18.46 28.18
N ALA A 50 5.63 18.09 27.66
CA ALA A 50 5.88 17.95 26.22
C ALA A 50 5.09 16.80 25.58
N GLY A 51 4.61 15.83 26.36
CA GLY A 51 3.83 14.69 25.87
C GLY A 51 4.64 13.66 25.07
N GLU A 52 5.91 13.94 24.77
CA GLU A 52 6.83 13.06 24.07
C GLU A 52 7.36 11.99 25.04
N LYS A 53 6.95 10.73 24.81
CA LYS A 53 7.24 9.58 25.69
C LYS A 53 8.09 8.53 25.01
N MET A 54 9.07 8.98 24.23
CA MET A 54 9.95 8.08 23.49
C MET A 54 10.90 7.34 24.45
N PRO A 55 11.07 6.01 24.33
CA PRO A 55 11.82 5.20 25.31
C PRO A 55 13.25 5.67 25.59
N TRP A 56 13.95 6.23 24.60
CA TRP A 56 15.32 6.74 24.78
C TRP A 56 15.40 7.98 25.67
N LEU A 57 14.31 8.74 25.81
CA LEU A 57 14.25 9.87 26.75
C LEU A 57 14.39 9.41 28.21
N SER A 58 14.16 8.12 28.49
CA SER A 58 14.40 7.48 29.79
C SER A 58 15.84 7.68 30.28
N PHE A 59 16.81 7.81 29.38
CA PHE A 59 18.22 8.05 29.72
C PHE A 59 18.42 9.33 30.55
N HIS A 60 17.62 10.36 30.31
CA HIS A 60 17.68 11.62 31.05
C HIS A 60 17.17 11.49 32.49
N PHE A 61 16.42 10.45 32.82
CA PHE A 61 16.07 10.11 34.21
C PHE A 61 17.15 9.24 34.86
N VAL A 62 17.66 8.25 34.12
CA VAL A 62 18.60 7.26 34.65
C VAL A 62 19.91 7.88 35.08
N ILE A 63 20.48 8.81 34.29
CA ILE A 63 21.77 9.44 34.63
C ILE A 63 21.73 10.20 35.97
N PRO A 64 20.85 11.19 36.20
CA PRO A 64 20.83 11.91 37.46
C PRO A 64 20.54 10.98 38.65
N MET A 65 19.67 9.97 38.47
CA MET A 65 19.42 8.97 39.51
C MET A 65 20.66 8.15 39.84
N ALA A 66 21.46 7.75 38.84
CA ALA A 66 22.71 7.02 39.06
C ALA A 66 23.74 7.87 39.82
N PHE A 67 23.86 9.17 39.49
CA PHE A 67 24.73 10.08 40.21
C PHE A 67 24.30 10.29 41.67
N LEU A 68 23.00 10.49 41.92
CA LEU A 68 22.47 10.60 43.27
C LEU A 68 22.68 9.31 44.08
N ALA A 69 22.48 8.15 43.46
CA ALA A 69 22.71 6.86 44.08
C ALA A 69 24.19 6.67 44.44
N GLY A 70 25.12 7.00 43.52
CA GLY A 70 26.55 6.93 43.76
C GLY A 70 27.02 7.88 44.86
N TRP A 71 26.53 9.12 44.86
CA TRP A 71 26.81 10.09 45.92
C TRP A 71 26.29 9.61 47.28
N TYR A 72 25.03 9.15 47.36
CA TYR A 72 24.44 8.64 48.60
C TYR A 72 25.20 7.44 49.14
N PHE A 73 25.64 6.54 48.25
CA PHE A 73 26.43 5.37 48.62
C PHE A 73 27.79 5.76 49.19
N ASN A 74 28.46 6.74 48.57
CA ASN A 74 29.71 7.29 49.06
C ASN A 74 29.55 7.90 50.47
N GLU A 75 28.54 8.74 50.69
CA GLU A 75 28.26 9.33 52.01
C GLU A 75 28.03 8.26 53.10
N LYS A 76 27.34 7.17 52.77
CA LYS A 76 27.05 6.10 53.74
C LYS A 76 28.22 5.15 53.99
N LEU A 77 29.15 5.03 53.04
CA LEU A 77 30.28 4.11 53.16
C LEU A 77 31.60 4.77 53.55
N ALA A 78 31.79 6.07 53.28
CA ALA A 78 33.07 6.77 53.46
C ALA A 78 33.61 6.73 54.89
N HIS A 79 32.73 6.62 55.90
CA HIS A 79 33.08 6.62 57.31
C HIS A 79 33.26 5.22 57.92
N LEU A 80 33.18 4.15 57.12
CA LEU A 80 33.20 2.76 57.61
C LEU A 80 34.50 2.06 57.25
N SER A 81 35.03 1.27 58.19
CA SER A 81 36.17 0.41 57.88
C SER A 81 35.69 -0.82 57.10
N VAL A 82 36.43 -1.16 56.04
CA VAL A 82 36.16 -2.36 55.23
C VAL A 82 36.21 -3.63 56.10
N SER A 83 37.14 -3.70 57.05
CA SER A 83 37.27 -4.83 57.99
C SER A 83 36.01 -5.06 58.84
N ASP A 84 35.31 -4.00 59.23
CA ASP A 84 34.09 -4.11 60.04
C ASP A 84 32.89 -4.64 59.24
N LEU A 85 32.79 -4.24 57.97
CA LEU A 85 31.78 -4.72 57.02
C LEU A 85 31.93 -6.20 56.70
N PHE A 86 33.16 -6.71 56.68
CA PHE A 86 33.47 -8.13 56.46
C PHE A 86 33.65 -8.94 57.75
N SER A 87 33.27 -8.40 58.91
CA SER A 87 33.25 -9.17 60.15
C SER A 87 32.25 -10.33 60.06
N ARG A 88 32.51 -11.43 60.77
CA ARG A 88 31.65 -12.63 60.74
C ARG A 88 30.18 -12.32 61.01
N ASN A 89 29.90 -11.45 61.97
CA ASN A 89 28.52 -11.07 62.30
C ASN A 89 27.88 -10.18 61.23
N ALA A 90 28.65 -9.27 60.62
CA ALA A 90 28.17 -8.38 59.55
C ALA A 90 27.82 -9.16 58.27
N VAL A 91 28.68 -10.11 57.86
CA VAL A 91 28.42 -10.96 56.69
C VAL A 91 27.19 -11.85 56.89
N ILE A 92 27.06 -12.46 58.08
CA ILE A 92 25.86 -13.27 58.41
C ILE A 92 24.62 -12.38 58.42
N LEU A 93 24.69 -11.18 59.00
CA LEU A 93 23.56 -10.24 59.02
C LEU A 93 23.20 -9.77 57.60
N TRP A 94 24.17 -9.54 56.73
CA TRP A 94 23.93 -9.19 55.32
C TRP A 94 23.22 -10.32 54.57
N GLY A 95 23.71 -11.56 54.68
CA GLY A 95 23.05 -12.72 54.09
C GLY A 95 21.63 -12.95 54.64
N LEU A 96 21.42 -12.79 55.95
CA LEU A 96 20.09 -12.88 56.57
C LEU A 96 19.17 -11.74 56.13
N THR A 97 19.71 -10.54 55.88
CA THR A 97 18.91 -9.40 55.41
C THR A 97 18.45 -9.62 53.96
N LEU A 98 19.33 -10.13 53.09
CA LEU A 98 18.96 -10.55 51.73
C LEU A 98 17.90 -11.65 51.75
N LEU A 99 18.12 -12.71 52.55
CA LEU A 99 17.18 -13.81 52.69
C LEU A 99 15.83 -13.33 53.25
N LEU A 100 15.85 -12.38 54.20
CA LEU A 100 14.64 -11.80 54.77
C LEU A 100 13.85 -11.02 53.72
N MET A 101 14.49 -10.19 52.91
CA MET A 101 13.81 -9.44 51.85
C MET A 101 13.19 -10.38 50.81
N ILE A 102 13.89 -11.44 50.41
CA ILE A 102 13.37 -12.45 49.49
C ILE A 102 12.18 -13.17 50.13
N ALA A 103 12.31 -13.65 51.37
CA ALA A 103 11.22 -14.32 52.08
C ALA A 103 9.99 -13.41 52.24
N LEU A 104 10.19 -12.13 52.59
CA LEU A 104 9.10 -11.15 52.65
C LEU A 104 8.45 -10.90 51.29
N ALA A 105 9.22 -10.87 50.19
CA ALA A 105 8.64 -10.76 48.85
C ALA A 105 7.75 -11.97 48.51
N PHE A 106 8.13 -13.19 48.92
CA PHE A 106 7.29 -14.39 48.76
C PHE A 106 6.06 -14.43 49.68
N VAL A 107 6.09 -13.70 50.81
CA VAL A 107 4.93 -13.54 51.69
C VAL A 107 3.99 -12.48 51.14
N VAL A 108 4.51 -11.30 50.80
CA VAL A 108 3.72 -10.12 50.44
C VAL A 108 3.26 -10.16 48.98
N GLY A 109 4.07 -10.68 48.07
CA GLY A 109 3.76 -10.76 46.64
C GLY A 109 2.43 -11.46 46.35
N PRO A 110 2.20 -12.70 46.83
CA PRO A 110 0.94 -13.38 46.63
C PRO A 110 -0.29 -12.66 47.21
N LEU A 111 -0.14 -11.93 48.32
CA LEU A 111 -1.22 -11.08 48.85
C LEU A 111 -1.52 -9.90 47.93
N LEU A 112 -0.48 -9.19 47.49
CA LEU A 112 -0.63 -8.04 46.61
C LEU A 112 -1.20 -8.45 45.26
N LEU A 113 -0.74 -9.55 44.69
CA LEU A 113 -1.19 -10.04 43.37
C LEU A 113 -2.51 -10.83 43.45
N GLY A 114 -3.09 -11.01 44.64
CA GLY A 114 -4.37 -11.71 44.83
C GLY A 114 -4.33 -13.20 44.49
N GLN A 115 -3.15 -13.81 44.58
CA GLN A 115 -2.92 -15.25 44.34
C GLN A 115 -3.43 -16.13 45.50
N ILE A 116 -3.92 -15.51 46.59
CA ILE A 116 -4.49 -16.20 47.74
C ILE A 116 -6.01 -15.95 47.74
N GLN A 117 -6.78 -16.99 47.42
CA GLN A 117 -8.24 -16.97 47.52
C GLN A 117 -8.66 -17.89 48.67
N LEU A 118 -9.18 -17.29 49.76
CA LEU A 118 -9.73 -18.03 50.89
C LEU A 118 -11.13 -18.55 50.52
N GLY A 119 -11.26 -19.87 50.31
CA GLY A 119 -12.56 -20.53 50.14
C GLY A 119 -12.74 -21.33 48.84
N ASN A 120 -11.80 -21.24 47.88
CA ASN A 120 -11.88 -21.98 46.62
C ASN A 120 -11.09 -23.29 46.70
N GLN A 121 -11.72 -24.44 46.40
CA GLN A 121 -11.14 -25.78 46.57
C GLN A 121 -10.41 -26.33 45.33
N GLU A 122 -9.87 -25.46 44.48
CA GLU A 122 -9.03 -25.90 43.37
C GLU A 122 -7.59 -26.19 43.83
N THR A 123 -6.95 -27.17 43.17
CA THR A 123 -5.57 -27.61 43.47
C THR A 123 -4.54 -26.49 43.31
N ALA A 124 -4.78 -25.52 42.44
CA ALA A 124 -3.94 -24.32 42.28
C ALA A 124 -3.99 -23.40 43.52
N ALA A 125 -5.17 -23.22 44.13
CA ALA A 125 -5.33 -22.42 45.34
C ALA A 125 -4.61 -23.04 46.55
N LEU A 126 -4.63 -24.37 46.66
CA LEU A 126 -3.90 -25.11 47.71
C LEU A 126 -2.38 -24.94 47.59
N THR A 127 -1.84 -24.90 46.37
CA THR A 127 -0.41 -24.65 46.13
C THR A 127 -0.01 -23.23 46.52
N GLY A 128 -0.85 -22.24 46.21
CA GLY A 128 -0.64 -20.83 46.60
C GLY A 128 -0.61 -20.65 48.12
N ILE A 129 -1.57 -21.25 48.83
CA ILE A 129 -1.63 -21.22 50.31
C ILE A 129 -0.41 -21.93 50.92
N GLY A 130 -0.01 -23.08 50.37
CA GLY A 130 1.18 -23.82 50.84
C GLY A 130 2.46 -23.00 50.70
N ARG A 131 2.67 -22.32 49.57
CA ARG A 131 3.81 -21.41 49.35
C ARG A 131 3.78 -20.21 50.30
N PHE A 132 2.61 -19.63 50.52
CA PHE A 132 2.43 -18.53 51.47
C PHE A 132 2.77 -18.96 52.91
N LEU A 133 2.21 -20.06 53.40
CA LEU A 133 2.47 -20.54 54.76
C LEU A 133 3.94 -20.96 54.94
N GLY A 134 4.53 -21.63 53.94
CA GLY A 134 5.94 -22.00 53.95
C GLY A 134 6.88 -20.80 53.98
N SER A 135 6.60 -19.78 53.15
CA SER A 135 7.38 -18.53 53.13
C SER A 135 7.18 -17.70 54.41
N LEU A 136 5.99 -17.72 55.02
CA LEU A 136 5.72 -17.07 56.30
C LEU A 136 6.51 -17.73 57.44
N LEU A 137 6.53 -19.05 57.52
CA LEU A 137 7.33 -19.79 58.50
C LEU A 137 8.83 -19.55 58.32
N LEU A 138 9.30 -19.56 57.07
CA LEU A 138 10.68 -19.20 56.74
C LEU A 138 10.98 -17.76 57.18
N ALA A 139 10.12 -16.80 56.87
CA ALA A 139 10.28 -15.40 57.25
C ALA A 139 10.37 -15.25 58.77
N ILE A 140 9.52 -15.94 59.55
CA ILE A 140 9.59 -15.93 61.02
C ILE A 140 10.94 -16.46 61.52
N GLY A 141 11.41 -17.59 60.97
CA GLY A 141 12.70 -18.17 61.33
C GLY A 141 13.88 -17.26 60.98
N VAL A 142 13.84 -16.63 59.79
CA VAL A 142 14.85 -15.67 59.35
C VAL A 142 14.79 -14.40 60.19
N ILE A 143 13.62 -13.87 60.55
CA ILE A 143 13.46 -12.71 61.44
C ILE A 143 14.09 -13.01 62.80
N PHE A 144 13.86 -14.19 63.38
CA PHE A 144 14.45 -14.57 64.65
C PHE A 144 15.98 -14.56 64.60
N LEU A 145 16.57 -15.19 63.58
CA LEU A 145 18.03 -15.19 63.37
C LEU A 145 18.56 -13.79 63.07
N TRP A 146 17.86 -13.04 62.22
CA TRP A 146 18.20 -11.67 61.85
C TRP A 146 18.23 -10.78 63.09
N GLN A 147 17.20 -10.79 63.96
CA GLN A 147 17.17 -10.03 65.20
C GLN A 147 18.33 -10.39 66.14
N ARG A 148 18.68 -11.68 66.22
CA ARG A 148 19.80 -12.15 67.05
C ARG A 148 21.14 -11.59 66.57
N TYR A 149 21.41 -11.60 65.28
CA TYR A 149 22.67 -11.07 64.71
C TYR A 149 22.66 -9.55 64.57
N PHE A 150 21.49 -8.93 64.39
CA PHE A 150 21.30 -7.48 64.39
C PHE A 150 21.73 -6.89 65.72
N LYS A 151 21.27 -7.46 66.85
CA LYS A 151 21.68 -7.02 68.20
C LYS A 151 23.18 -7.17 68.47
N ARG A 152 23.84 -8.15 67.83
CA ARG A 152 25.28 -8.44 67.98
C ARG A 152 26.20 -7.60 67.09
N THR A 153 25.63 -6.89 66.13
CA THR A 153 26.39 -6.05 65.19
C THR A 153 26.40 -4.60 65.69
N ALA A 154 27.49 -3.86 65.47
CA ALA A 154 27.60 -2.46 65.87
C ALA A 154 26.54 -1.59 65.20
N VAL A 155 26.00 -0.60 65.93
CA VAL A 155 24.90 0.25 65.46
C VAL A 155 25.25 1.00 64.17
N SER A 156 26.51 1.44 64.03
CA SER A 156 27.03 2.12 62.85
C SER A 156 27.00 1.27 61.57
N ILE A 157 27.04 -0.06 61.69
CA ILE A 157 27.13 -0.98 60.54
C ILE A 157 25.73 -1.48 60.12
N ARG A 158 24.78 -1.56 61.06
CA ARG A 158 23.44 -2.13 60.83
C ARG A 158 22.70 -1.44 59.67
N GLN A 159 22.69 -0.11 59.66
CA GLN A 159 22.00 0.67 58.62
C GLN A 159 22.65 0.45 57.26
N THR A 160 23.98 0.42 57.22
CA THR A 160 24.74 0.17 55.99
C THR A 160 24.48 -1.21 55.43
N ILE A 161 24.38 -2.25 56.26
CA ILE A 161 24.04 -3.61 55.81
C ILE A 161 22.65 -3.63 55.17
N ILE A 162 21.66 -2.94 55.74
CA ILE A 162 20.32 -2.85 55.16
C ILE A 162 20.38 -2.18 53.78
N ILE A 163 21.05 -1.02 53.70
CA ILE A 163 21.23 -0.27 52.44
C ILE A 163 21.95 -1.12 51.39
N LEU A 164 23.09 -1.74 51.75
CA LEU A 164 23.84 -2.63 50.87
C LEU A 164 22.99 -3.81 50.38
N SER A 165 22.15 -4.38 51.23
CA SER A 165 21.26 -5.47 50.84
C SER A 165 20.26 -5.02 49.79
N ILE A 166 19.60 -3.87 50.00
CA ILE A 166 18.63 -3.30 49.03
C ILE A 166 19.33 -3.03 47.70
N PHE A 167 20.49 -2.38 47.72
CA PHE A 167 21.28 -2.12 46.52
C PHE A 167 21.73 -3.40 45.80
N THR A 168 22.13 -4.42 46.55
CA THR A 168 22.52 -5.72 45.97
C THR A 168 21.33 -6.34 45.23
N LEU A 169 20.14 -6.35 45.84
CA LEU A 169 18.94 -6.89 45.22
C LEU A 169 18.54 -6.10 43.96
N LEU A 170 18.52 -4.76 44.04
CA LEU A 170 18.23 -3.92 42.89
C LEU A 170 19.26 -4.09 41.77
N SER A 171 20.54 -4.22 42.10
CA SER A 171 21.60 -4.46 41.11
C SER A 171 21.45 -5.81 40.41
N LEU A 172 21.08 -6.87 41.14
CA LEU A 172 20.79 -8.18 40.54
C LEU A 172 19.58 -8.12 39.60
N LEU A 173 18.54 -7.38 39.99
CA LEU A 173 17.38 -7.13 39.12
C LEU A 173 17.78 -6.32 37.89
N THR A 174 18.59 -5.26 38.05
CA THR A 174 19.12 -4.48 36.93
C THR A 174 19.91 -5.37 35.98
N ILE A 175 20.83 -6.20 36.47
CA ILE A 175 21.59 -7.16 35.63
C ILE A 175 20.65 -8.09 34.88
N ARG A 176 19.63 -8.65 35.55
CA ARG A 176 18.62 -9.51 34.92
C ARG A 176 17.89 -8.78 33.79
N PHE A 177 17.34 -7.60 34.08
CA PHE A 177 16.57 -6.83 33.08
C PHE A 177 17.45 -6.34 31.93
N THR A 178 18.70 -5.94 32.21
CA THR A 178 19.69 -5.57 31.19
C THR A 178 20.02 -6.77 30.30
N TYR A 179 20.23 -7.96 30.88
CA TYR A 179 20.44 -9.18 30.11
C TYR A 179 19.23 -9.48 29.23
N MET A 180 18.01 -9.47 29.80
CA MET A 180 16.78 -9.67 29.04
C MET A 180 16.58 -8.62 27.94
N SER A 181 17.06 -7.39 28.09
CA SER A 181 16.97 -6.33 27.07
C SER A 181 18.07 -6.38 26.01
N SER A 182 19.23 -6.94 26.33
CA SER A 182 20.40 -6.92 25.44
C SER A 182 20.44 -8.07 24.45
N PHE A 183 19.69 -9.15 24.73
CA PHE A 183 19.53 -10.29 23.86
C PHE A 183 18.10 -10.31 23.32
N PRO A 184 17.78 -9.45 22.33
CA PRO A 184 16.48 -9.45 21.69
C PRO A 184 16.30 -10.76 20.93
N ASN A 185 15.16 -11.43 21.13
CA ASN A 185 14.75 -12.51 20.24
C ASN A 185 13.85 -11.90 19.16
N ALA A 186 14.38 -11.82 17.94
CA ALA A 186 13.68 -11.24 16.79
C ALA A 186 12.31 -11.91 16.52
N ASP A 187 12.13 -13.14 16.97
CA ASP A 187 10.91 -13.94 16.80
C ASP A 187 9.72 -13.54 17.69
N TYR A 188 9.87 -12.57 18.60
CA TYR A 188 8.83 -12.23 19.57
C TYR A 188 8.38 -10.76 19.52
N THR A 189 7.06 -10.56 19.54
CA THR A 189 6.35 -9.27 19.54
C THR A 189 6.40 -8.49 20.86
N ASN A 190 6.88 -9.11 21.95
CA ASN A 190 6.70 -8.62 23.32
C ASN A 190 7.93 -7.89 23.90
N GLU A 191 8.80 -7.34 23.04
CA GLU A 191 9.99 -6.62 23.47
C GLU A 191 9.76 -5.11 23.65
N PHE A 192 9.62 -4.69 24.91
CA PHE A 192 9.33 -3.31 25.32
C PHE A 192 10.34 -2.22 24.90
N MET A 193 11.50 -2.58 24.34
CA MET A 193 12.59 -1.63 24.10
C MET A 193 12.83 -1.26 22.65
N VAL A 194 12.10 -1.86 21.71
CA VAL A 194 12.24 -1.54 20.28
C VAL A 194 11.01 -0.75 19.83
N TYR A 195 11.24 0.49 19.40
CA TYR A 195 10.20 1.45 18.98
C TYR A 195 9.39 0.95 17.77
N ALA A 196 10.05 0.26 16.85
CA ALA A 196 9.50 -0.38 15.67
C ALA A 196 10.47 -1.49 15.25
N HIS A 197 10.06 -2.76 15.28
CA HIS A 197 10.90 -3.89 14.85
C HIS A 197 10.31 -4.47 13.57
N GLY A 198 11.14 -4.67 12.54
CA GLY A 198 10.74 -5.46 11.38
C GLY A 198 10.46 -6.89 11.83
N ALA A 199 9.28 -7.40 11.54
CA ALA A 199 8.93 -8.77 11.91
C ALA A 199 9.88 -9.78 11.21
N PRO A 200 10.11 -10.97 11.77
CA PRO A 200 11.01 -11.99 11.21
C PRO A 200 10.77 -12.24 9.72
N ALA A 201 9.51 -12.31 9.30
CA ALA A 201 9.14 -12.51 7.90
C ALA A 201 9.75 -11.46 6.96
N THR A 202 9.91 -10.21 7.40
CA THR A 202 10.52 -9.14 6.59
C THR A 202 12.00 -9.41 6.29
N LYS A 203 12.74 -9.99 7.24
CA LYS A 203 14.18 -10.22 7.12
C LYS A 203 14.51 -11.64 6.65
N ASP A 204 13.86 -12.64 7.22
CA ASP A 204 14.23 -14.04 7.06
C ASP A 204 13.39 -14.73 5.97
N VAL A 205 12.28 -14.13 5.52
CA VAL A 205 11.46 -14.68 4.42
C VAL A 205 11.57 -13.80 3.18
N VAL A 206 11.19 -12.53 3.28
CA VAL A 206 11.14 -11.61 2.13
C VAL A 206 12.53 -11.35 1.56
N MET A 207 13.51 -10.97 2.39
CA MET A 207 14.86 -10.69 1.89
C MET A 207 15.60 -11.93 1.42
N GLU A 208 15.39 -13.11 2.05
CA GLU A 208 15.96 -14.37 1.56
C GLU A 208 15.38 -14.74 0.18
N GLN A 209 14.07 -14.62 -0.01
CA GLN A 209 13.44 -14.85 -1.32
C GLN A 209 13.95 -13.89 -2.40
N ILE A 210 14.13 -12.62 -2.08
CA ILE A 210 14.70 -11.63 -3.01
C ILE A 210 16.13 -11.98 -3.38
N GLU A 211 16.96 -12.34 -2.41
CA GLU A 211 18.36 -12.71 -2.66
C GLU A 211 18.46 -13.98 -3.49
N GLU A 212 17.64 -14.98 -3.20
CA GLU A 212 17.58 -16.22 -3.98
C GLU A 212 17.14 -15.97 -5.42
N LEU A 213 16.04 -15.23 -5.62
CA LEU A 213 15.57 -14.83 -6.95
C LEU A 213 16.67 -14.09 -7.72
N SER A 214 17.36 -13.16 -7.06
CA SER A 214 18.45 -12.41 -7.68
C SER A 214 19.60 -13.31 -8.12
N MET A 215 20.00 -14.25 -7.27
CA MET A 215 21.07 -15.20 -7.57
C MET A 215 20.69 -16.18 -8.68
N ARG A 216 19.43 -16.65 -8.72
CA ARG A 216 18.96 -17.57 -9.77
C ARG A 216 18.81 -16.89 -11.13
N LEU A 217 18.32 -15.65 -11.17
CA LEU A 217 18.07 -14.91 -12.42
C LEU A 217 19.35 -14.27 -12.97
N ASN A 218 20.13 -13.63 -12.11
CA ASN A 218 21.22 -12.75 -12.53
C ASN A 218 22.61 -13.22 -12.03
N GLY A 219 22.67 -14.13 -11.07
CA GLY A 219 23.93 -14.58 -10.46
C GLY A 219 24.58 -13.57 -9.50
N ASP A 220 23.91 -12.45 -9.22
CA ASP A 220 24.35 -11.37 -8.33
C ASP A 220 23.13 -10.65 -7.72
N LYS A 221 23.30 -9.47 -7.12
CA LYS A 221 22.22 -8.65 -6.50
C LYS A 221 21.54 -7.67 -7.48
N SER A 222 21.72 -7.81 -8.79
CA SER A 222 21.22 -6.85 -9.78
C SER A 222 19.73 -6.99 -10.14
N ILE A 223 18.96 -7.86 -9.46
CA ILE A 223 17.51 -7.92 -9.67
C ILE A 223 16.87 -6.55 -9.39
N LYS A 224 15.85 -6.20 -10.18
CA LYS A 224 15.07 -4.98 -10.01
C LYS A 224 13.99 -5.22 -8.95
N VAL A 225 14.09 -4.51 -7.83
CA VAL A 225 13.13 -4.61 -6.71
C VAL A 225 12.46 -3.28 -6.51
N ALA A 226 11.14 -3.22 -6.67
CA ALA A 226 10.35 -2.01 -6.45
C ALA A 226 9.75 -1.99 -5.03
N PHE A 227 9.71 -0.82 -4.38
CA PHE A 227 9.08 -0.66 -3.06
C PHE A 227 8.44 0.72 -2.87
N ASP A 228 7.37 0.78 -2.07
CA ASP A 228 6.54 1.96 -1.85
C ASP A 228 7.01 2.83 -0.66
N SER A 229 6.31 3.95 -0.43
CA SER A 229 6.58 4.86 0.71
C SER A 229 6.32 4.21 2.07
N ASP A 230 5.34 3.32 2.16
CA ASP A 230 4.83 2.74 3.40
C ASP A 230 5.78 1.69 3.98
N VAL A 231 6.47 0.94 3.11
CA VAL A 231 7.54 0.01 3.50
C VAL A 231 8.95 0.59 3.36
N SER A 232 9.08 1.88 3.01
CA SER A 232 10.36 2.54 2.72
C SER A 232 11.45 2.29 3.77
N TRP A 233 11.08 2.27 5.05
CA TRP A 233 11.96 1.87 6.14
C TRP A 233 11.46 0.55 6.77
N PRO A 234 12.26 -0.54 6.78
CA PRO A 234 13.71 -0.59 6.57
C PRO A 234 14.17 -0.99 5.15
N PHE A 235 13.29 -1.12 4.15
CA PHE A 235 13.69 -1.64 2.83
C PHE A 235 14.73 -0.77 2.11
N THR A 236 14.75 0.54 2.35
CA THR A 236 15.83 1.43 1.88
C THR A 236 17.21 0.96 2.37
N TRP A 237 17.29 0.44 3.60
CA TRP A 237 18.53 -0.08 4.17
C TRP A 237 18.82 -1.53 3.76
N TYR A 238 17.79 -2.38 3.67
CA TYR A 238 17.95 -3.79 3.29
C TYR A 238 18.30 -3.96 1.81
N LEU A 239 17.75 -3.10 0.95
CA LEU A 239 18.02 -3.10 -0.49
C LEU A 239 19.25 -2.26 -0.86
N ARG A 240 20.05 -1.76 0.10
CA ARG A 240 21.19 -0.87 -0.18
C ARG A 240 22.21 -1.48 -1.15
N ASP A 241 22.36 -2.81 -1.10
CA ASP A 241 23.30 -3.59 -1.91
C ASP A 241 22.70 -4.03 -3.27
N TYR A 242 21.42 -3.69 -3.54
CA TYR A 242 20.74 -3.94 -4.80
C TYR A 242 20.82 -2.68 -5.68
N PRO A 243 21.62 -2.67 -6.77
CA PRO A 243 21.87 -1.48 -7.58
C PRO A 243 20.64 -1.02 -8.37
N ASN A 244 19.73 -1.95 -8.70
CA ASN A 244 18.54 -1.69 -9.51
C ASN A 244 17.26 -1.55 -8.67
N ARG A 245 17.36 -1.18 -7.40
CA ARG A 245 16.18 -0.91 -6.56
C ARG A 245 15.40 0.30 -7.07
N VAL A 246 14.07 0.24 -7.01
CA VAL A 246 13.17 1.31 -7.44
C VAL A 246 12.29 1.73 -6.29
N PHE A 247 12.35 3.01 -5.92
CA PHE A 247 11.42 3.60 -4.97
C PHE A 247 10.35 4.37 -5.74
N PHE A 248 9.08 3.94 -5.66
CA PHE A 248 7.98 4.57 -6.40
C PHE A 248 7.04 5.43 -5.53
N GLY A 249 7.28 5.49 -4.22
CA GLY A 249 6.52 6.34 -3.31
C GLY A 249 5.04 5.95 -3.24
N GLU A 250 4.14 6.93 -3.38
CA GLU A 250 2.68 6.75 -3.30
C GLU A 250 1.99 6.71 -4.68
N ASN A 251 2.73 6.92 -5.76
CA ASN A 251 2.21 7.06 -7.12
C ASN A 251 2.71 5.89 -7.99
N PRO A 252 2.05 4.72 -7.92
CA PRO A 252 2.39 3.61 -8.78
C PRO A 252 2.11 3.93 -10.25
N SER A 253 2.87 3.28 -11.14
CA SER A 253 2.70 3.39 -12.59
C SER A 253 3.04 2.06 -13.25
N GLN A 254 2.79 1.92 -14.55
CA GLN A 254 3.12 0.72 -15.31
C GLN A 254 4.60 0.32 -15.28
N SER A 255 5.52 1.25 -14.94
CA SER A 255 6.95 0.91 -14.77
C SER A 255 7.20 -0.16 -13.70
N LEU A 256 6.23 -0.39 -12.81
CA LEU A 256 6.28 -1.47 -11.83
C LEU A 256 6.42 -2.85 -12.49
N ASN A 257 5.80 -3.06 -13.66
CA ASN A 257 5.83 -4.35 -14.36
C ASN A 257 7.22 -4.76 -14.86
N GLU A 258 8.15 -3.82 -14.95
CA GLU A 258 9.55 -4.09 -15.26
C GLU A 258 10.29 -4.78 -14.10
N SER A 259 9.76 -4.72 -12.87
CA SER A 259 10.44 -5.18 -11.66
C SER A 259 9.97 -6.61 -11.30
N PRO A 260 10.84 -7.63 -11.36
CA PRO A 260 10.43 -9.00 -11.02
C PRO A 260 9.85 -9.16 -9.61
N VAL A 261 10.26 -8.29 -8.68
CA VAL A 261 9.77 -8.25 -7.30
C VAL A 261 9.30 -6.86 -6.92
N ILE A 262 8.13 -6.77 -6.28
CA ILE A 262 7.53 -5.53 -5.81
C ILE A 262 7.06 -5.73 -4.36
N ILE A 263 7.37 -4.78 -3.48
CA ILE A 263 7.04 -4.82 -2.05
C ILE A 263 6.16 -3.62 -1.71
N VAL A 264 4.96 -3.87 -1.19
CA VAL A 264 3.95 -2.82 -0.97
C VAL A 264 3.36 -2.93 0.42
N GLY A 265 3.27 -1.81 1.13
CA GLY A 265 2.59 -1.73 2.42
C GLY A 265 1.08 -1.76 2.27
N ASN A 266 0.39 -2.17 3.34
CA ASN A 266 -1.06 -2.32 3.34
C ASN A 266 -1.85 -1.03 3.02
N LYS A 267 -1.24 0.16 3.13
CA LYS A 267 -1.92 1.41 2.74
C LYS A 267 -2.01 1.65 1.24
N ASN A 268 -1.21 0.96 0.43
CA ASN A 268 -1.11 1.22 -1.00
C ASN A 268 -1.48 0.02 -1.90
N TRP A 269 -2.02 -1.07 -1.34
CA TRP A 269 -2.42 -2.26 -2.12
C TRP A 269 -3.39 -1.90 -3.25
N ASP A 270 -4.50 -1.23 -2.94
CA ASP A 270 -5.53 -0.86 -3.92
C ASP A 270 -5.01 0.06 -5.03
N LYS A 271 -3.94 0.82 -4.76
CA LYS A 271 -3.31 1.70 -5.76
C LYS A 271 -2.40 0.93 -6.72
N VAL A 272 -1.73 -0.12 -6.23
CA VAL A 272 -0.74 -0.88 -7.00
C VAL A 272 -1.37 -1.99 -7.82
N GLU A 273 -2.38 -2.66 -7.27
CA GLU A 273 -3.05 -3.81 -7.90
C GLU A 273 -3.51 -3.58 -9.35
N PRO A 274 -4.11 -2.42 -9.71
CA PRO A 274 -4.52 -2.16 -11.08
C PRO A 274 -3.37 -2.16 -12.11
N TYR A 275 -2.12 -1.93 -11.67
CA TYR A 275 -0.94 -1.90 -12.54
C TYR A 275 -0.28 -3.28 -12.69
N LEU A 276 -0.47 -4.18 -11.72
CA LEU A 276 0.19 -5.50 -11.72
C LEU A 276 -0.62 -6.53 -12.52
N GLY A 277 -1.95 -6.44 -12.48
CA GLY A 277 -2.87 -7.33 -13.18
C GLY A 277 -2.56 -8.81 -12.93
N ASN A 278 -2.88 -9.68 -13.90
CA ASN A 278 -2.64 -11.12 -13.76
C ASN A 278 -1.16 -11.53 -13.80
N ASN A 279 -0.21 -10.60 -13.98
CA ASN A 279 1.19 -10.92 -14.23
C ASN A 279 2.00 -11.27 -12.97
N TYR A 280 1.44 -11.08 -11.77
CA TYR A 280 2.13 -11.28 -10.50
C TYR A 280 1.35 -12.23 -9.58
N GLN A 281 2.07 -13.00 -8.78
CA GLN A 281 1.51 -13.65 -7.58
C GLN A 281 1.85 -12.83 -6.35
N GLN A 282 0.89 -12.73 -5.43
CA GLN A 282 1.07 -12.03 -4.17
C GLN A 282 1.28 -13.00 -3.00
N THR A 283 2.16 -12.62 -2.08
CA THR A 283 2.28 -13.25 -0.76
C THR A 283 2.23 -12.18 0.32
N GLN A 284 1.43 -12.42 1.36
CA GLN A 284 1.28 -11.47 2.47
C GLN A 284 2.17 -11.88 3.63
N HIS A 285 2.88 -10.91 4.19
CA HIS A 285 3.78 -11.10 5.32
C HIS A 285 3.58 -9.98 6.34
N THR A 286 3.81 -10.29 7.61
CA THR A 286 3.88 -9.25 8.62
C THR A 286 5.15 -8.43 8.44
N PHE A 287 4.97 -7.12 8.32
CA PHE A 287 6.03 -6.16 8.10
C PHE A 287 6.63 -5.68 9.42
N LEU A 288 5.78 -5.20 10.31
CA LEU A 288 6.21 -4.52 11.53
C LEU A 288 5.24 -4.80 12.67
N TRP A 289 5.78 -4.88 13.88
CA TRP A 289 4.98 -4.88 15.10
C TRP A 289 5.15 -3.55 15.84
N TRP A 290 4.04 -3.00 16.29
CA TRP A 290 4.00 -1.84 17.16
C TRP A 290 3.77 -2.28 18.61
N PRO A 291 4.47 -1.68 19.59
CA PRO A 291 4.18 -1.95 20.99
C PRO A 291 2.75 -1.49 21.34
N MET A 292 2.16 -2.10 22.37
CA MET A 292 0.85 -1.70 22.85
C MET A 292 0.81 -0.21 23.19
N GLU A 293 -0.09 0.53 22.53
CA GLU A 293 -0.20 1.98 22.68
C GLU A 293 -1.28 2.43 23.67
N GLU A 294 -1.86 1.50 24.43
CA GLU A 294 -2.92 1.79 25.40
C GLU A 294 -2.49 2.83 26.46
N TYR A 295 -1.19 2.97 26.70
CA TYR A 295 -0.64 4.02 27.56
C TYR A 295 -1.01 5.45 27.14
N ARG A 296 -1.35 5.66 25.86
CA ARG A 296 -1.80 6.96 25.32
C ARG A 296 -3.19 7.36 25.83
N GLN A 297 -3.98 6.40 26.30
CA GLN A 297 -5.38 6.61 26.71
C GLN A 297 -5.60 6.41 28.22
N ILE A 298 -4.52 6.34 29.02
CA ILE A 298 -4.63 6.13 30.47
C ILE A 298 -5.20 7.38 31.16
N ASN A 299 -6.31 7.19 31.86
CA ASN A 299 -6.89 8.16 32.80
C ASN A 299 -7.00 7.55 34.22
N MET A 300 -7.43 8.35 35.20
CA MET A 300 -7.49 7.90 36.60
C MET A 300 -8.41 6.69 36.81
N ASN A 301 -9.48 6.56 35.99
CA ASN A 301 -10.38 5.40 36.04
C ASN A 301 -9.75 4.16 35.43
N ALA A 302 -8.88 4.30 34.41
CA ALA A 302 -8.07 3.20 33.89
C ALA A 302 -7.03 2.73 34.92
N ILE A 303 -6.43 3.65 35.68
CA ILE A 303 -5.45 3.31 36.72
C ILE A 303 -6.13 2.64 37.91
N LEU A 304 -7.10 3.30 38.54
CA LEU A 304 -7.69 2.83 39.80
C LEU A 304 -8.83 1.83 39.60
N GLY A 305 -9.39 1.77 38.39
CA GLY A 305 -10.64 1.06 38.10
C GLY A 305 -11.83 1.94 38.41
N ASN A 306 -12.85 1.90 37.55
CA ASN A 306 -14.10 2.63 37.74
C ASN A 306 -14.78 2.16 39.05
N PRO A 307 -14.95 3.04 40.06
CA PRO A 307 -15.56 2.67 41.34
C PRO A 307 -16.96 2.08 41.20
N GLN A 308 -17.69 2.50 40.16
CA GLN A 308 -19.06 2.08 39.85
C GLN A 308 -19.15 0.67 39.26
N THR A 309 -18.02 0.10 38.79
CA THR A 309 -17.97 -1.28 38.27
C THR A 309 -17.76 -2.27 39.42
N PRO A 310 -18.38 -3.46 39.40
CA PRO A 310 -18.12 -4.54 40.35
C PRO A 310 -16.62 -4.86 40.47
N ALA A 311 -16.15 -5.18 41.67
CA ALA A 311 -14.71 -5.33 41.95
C ALA A 311 -14.00 -6.36 41.05
N GLU A 312 -14.72 -7.40 40.63
CA GLU A 312 -14.23 -8.50 39.77
C GLU A 312 -14.07 -8.07 38.31
N GLU A 313 -14.86 -7.09 37.86
CA GLU A 313 -14.87 -6.56 36.47
C GLU A 313 -14.08 -5.26 36.33
N ARG A 314 -13.55 -4.70 37.43
CA ARG A 314 -12.76 -3.47 37.39
C ARG A 314 -11.48 -3.68 36.58
N ARG A 315 -11.30 -2.88 35.53
CA ARG A 315 -10.13 -2.88 34.64
C ARG A 315 -8.98 -1.98 35.12
N GLY A 316 -8.74 -1.91 36.44
CA GLY A 316 -7.66 -1.11 37.03
C GLY A 316 -6.94 -1.82 38.18
N ILE A 317 -5.89 -1.20 38.74
CA ILE A 317 -4.96 -1.81 39.71
C ILE A 317 -5.63 -2.26 41.01
N MET A 318 -6.88 -1.89 41.28
CA MET A 318 -7.64 -2.41 42.41
C MET A 318 -8.06 -3.87 42.20
N ASN A 319 -8.09 -4.36 40.95
CA ASN A 319 -8.35 -5.76 40.61
C ASN A 319 -7.06 -6.60 40.67
N ALA A 320 -7.14 -7.76 41.30
CA ALA A 320 -6.03 -8.70 41.42
C ALA A 320 -5.54 -9.23 40.06
N ASN A 321 -6.46 -9.55 39.14
CA ASN A 321 -6.13 -10.06 37.81
C ASN A 321 -5.33 -9.03 36.99
N VAL A 322 -5.71 -7.75 37.10
CA VAL A 322 -4.98 -6.64 36.45
C VAL A 322 -3.58 -6.50 37.06
N ARG A 323 -3.43 -6.57 38.38
CA ARG A 323 -2.10 -6.50 39.02
C ARG A 323 -1.21 -7.68 38.64
N GLN A 324 -1.78 -8.88 38.57
CA GLN A 324 -1.08 -10.07 38.10
C GLN A 324 -0.65 -9.92 36.63
N ALA A 325 -1.55 -9.49 35.75
CA ALA A 325 -1.24 -9.27 34.34
C ALA A 325 -0.11 -8.23 34.15
N LEU A 326 -0.19 -7.09 34.85
CA LEU A 326 0.87 -6.07 34.79
C LEU A 326 2.20 -6.57 35.36
N TRP A 327 2.16 -7.39 36.41
CA TRP A 327 3.36 -8.02 36.98
C TRP A 327 3.99 -9.01 36.01
N ASP A 328 3.18 -9.83 35.34
CA ASP A 328 3.65 -10.82 34.37
C ASP A 328 4.26 -10.15 33.13
N ILE A 329 3.64 -9.07 32.66
CA ILE A 329 4.20 -8.16 31.64
C ILE A 329 5.55 -7.60 32.10
N PHE A 330 5.60 -6.94 33.28
CA PHE A 330 6.81 -6.26 33.74
C PHE A 330 7.98 -7.21 34.02
N PHE A 331 7.70 -8.33 34.69
CA PHE A 331 8.74 -9.22 35.19
C PHE A 331 9.09 -10.34 34.21
N TYR A 332 8.13 -10.82 33.42
CA TYR A 332 8.28 -11.98 32.53
C TYR A 332 7.98 -11.67 31.05
N ARG A 333 7.47 -10.48 30.71
CA ARG A 333 7.00 -10.10 29.37
C ARG A 333 5.86 -10.97 28.85
N ASP A 334 5.06 -11.51 29.75
CA ASP A 334 3.95 -12.41 29.43
C ASP A 334 2.62 -11.64 29.40
N TYR A 335 1.95 -11.68 28.25
CA TYR A 335 0.67 -11.03 28.00
C TYR A 335 -0.54 -11.97 28.08
N GLN A 336 -0.35 -13.26 28.37
CA GLN A 336 -1.47 -14.22 28.43
C GLN A 336 -2.55 -13.76 29.41
N LYS A 337 -2.15 -13.41 30.64
CA LYS A 337 -3.09 -12.94 31.66
C LYS A 337 -3.72 -11.59 31.30
N TYR A 338 -3.01 -10.76 30.55
CA TYR A 338 -3.51 -9.50 30.03
C TYR A 338 -4.64 -9.72 29.03
N GLY A 339 -4.45 -10.64 28.08
CA GLY A 339 -5.47 -11.08 27.13
C GLY A 339 -6.73 -11.65 27.79
N GLU A 340 -6.56 -12.51 28.79
CA GLU A 340 -7.69 -13.01 29.58
C GLU A 340 -8.49 -11.90 30.28
N THR A 341 -7.81 -10.83 30.73
CA THR A 341 -8.43 -9.79 31.57
C THR A 341 -9.06 -8.67 30.74
N PHE A 342 -8.42 -8.27 29.64
CA PHE A 342 -8.84 -7.13 28.82
C PHE A 342 -9.51 -7.54 27.51
N GLY A 343 -9.41 -8.82 27.13
CA GLY A 343 -9.82 -9.36 25.84
C GLY A 343 -8.69 -9.27 24.80
N GLY A 344 -8.59 -10.28 23.95
CA GLY A 344 -7.62 -10.35 22.86
C GLY A 344 -6.52 -11.39 23.07
N THR A 345 -5.94 -11.86 21.96
CA THR A 345 -4.80 -12.78 21.97
C THR A 345 -3.53 -12.01 21.66
N PHE A 346 -2.55 -12.09 22.54
CA PHE A 346 -1.28 -11.37 22.42
C PHE A 346 -0.14 -12.33 22.08
N THR A 347 -0.33 -13.15 21.05
CA THR A 347 0.69 -14.04 20.48
C THR A 347 1.38 -13.36 19.29
N ALA A 348 2.51 -13.92 18.84
CA ALA A 348 3.26 -13.35 17.72
C ALA A 348 2.44 -13.26 16.42
N GLY A 349 1.56 -14.24 16.16
CA GLY A 349 0.72 -14.29 14.96
C GLY A 349 -0.58 -13.49 15.04
N GLU A 350 -1.04 -13.11 16.24
CA GLU A 350 -2.31 -12.40 16.46
C GLU A 350 -2.12 -11.03 17.10
N TRP A 351 -0.88 -10.51 17.10
CA TRP A 351 -0.59 -9.21 17.69
C TRP A 351 -1.43 -8.11 17.03
N PRO A 352 -2.20 -7.32 17.81
CA PRO A 352 -3.24 -6.46 17.27
C PRO A 352 -2.70 -5.21 16.56
N LEU A 353 -1.54 -4.70 16.99
CA LEU A 353 -0.90 -3.53 16.40
C LEU A 353 0.23 -3.97 15.48
N ARG A 354 -0.13 -4.42 14.28
CA ARG A 354 0.84 -4.85 13.27
C ARG A 354 0.59 -4.18 11.94
N HIS A 355 1.67 -4.03 11.21
CA HIS A 355 1.67 -3.57 9.84
C HIS A 355 1.92 -4.77 8.93
N GLU A 356 1.17 -4.89 7.86
CA GLU A 356 1.33 -5.95 6.87
C GLU A 356 2.02 -5.40 5.62
N LEU A 357 2.70 -6.27 4.88
CA LEU A 357 3.18 -6.01 3.53
C LEU A 357 2.71 -7.12 2.60
N ARG A 358 2.65 -6.82 1.30
CA ARG A 358 2.56 -7.82 0.24
C ARG A 358 3.82 -7.78 -0.60
N MET A 359 4.37 -8.96 -0.88
CA MET A 359 5.41 -9.18 -1.86
C MET A 359 4.76 -9.77 -3.10
N TYR A 360 4.88 -9.06 -4.21
CA TYR A 360 4.45 -9.49 -5.53
C TYR A 360 5.66 -10.00 -6.31
N VAL A 361 5.53 -11.20 -6.87
CA VAL A 361 6.56 -11.84 -7.70
C VAL A 361 5.97 -12.13 -9.07
N ARG A 362 6.68 -11.73 -10.12
CA ARG A 362 6.19 -11.87 -11.49
C ARG A 362 6.09 -13.34 -11.92
N ASN A 363 5.03 -13.68 -12.66
CA ASN A 363 4.69 -15.07 -12.99
C ASN A 363 5.73 -15.79 -13.86
N ASP A 364 6.48 -15.06 -14.69
CA ASP A 364 7.57 -15.59 -15.51
C ASP A 364 8.79 -16.03 -14.68
N VAL A 365 9.03 -15.38 -13.53
CA VAL A 365 10.15 -15.70 -12.64
C VAL A 365 9.79 -16.71 -11.56
N LEU A 366 8.51 -16.84 -11.18
CA LEU A 366 8.04 -17.79 -10.17
C LEU A 366 8.50 -19.24 -10.38
N PRO A 367 8.53 -19.80 -11.60
CA PRO A 367 9.01 -21.17 -11.82
C PRO A 367 10.42 -21.43 -11.33
N THR A 368 11.25 -20.39 -11.27
CA THR A 368 12.61 -20.51 -10.75
C THR A 368 12.67 -20.76 -9.24
N MET A 369 11.57 -20.57 -8.50
CA MET A 369 11.49 -20.77 -7.04
C MET A 369 10.93 -22.16 -6.63
N TRP A 370 10.33 -22.94 -7.53
CA TRP A 370 9.50 -24.10 -7.16
C TRP A 370 10.22 -25.38 -6.71
N ASP A 371 11.55 -25.44 -6.70
CA ASP A 371 12.30 -26.64 -6.30
C ASP A 371 12.14 -27.04 -4.81
N TYR A 372 11.53 -26.20 -3.96
CA TYR A 372 11.48 -26.39 -2.51
C TYR A 372 10.10 -26.67 -1.88
N GLY A 373 9.13 -27.19 -2.62
CA GLY A 373 7.98 -27.85 -1.99
C GLY A 373 7.22 -27.01 -0.96
N VAL A 374 7.17 -25.69 -1.16
CA VAL A 374 6.23 -24.82 -0.44
C VAL A 374 4.89 -25.08 -1.10
N GLY A 375 3.98 -25.74 -0.38
CA GLY A 375 2.65 -26.08 -0.88
C GLY A 375 2.00 -24.86 -1.52
N ALA A 376 1.33 -25.08 -2.65
CA ALA A 376 0.66 -24.05 -3.44
C ALA A 376 0.00 -23.03 -2.51
N VAL A 377 0.62 -21.86 -2.38
CA VAL A 377 -0.05 -20.69 -1.81
C VAL A 377 -1.25 -20.51 -2.72
N ALA A 378 -2.45 -20.59 -2.16
CA ALA A 378 -3.66 -20.45 -2.93
C ALA A 378 -3.54 -19.17 -3.74
N ALA A 379 -3.47 -19.33 -5.07
CA ALA A 379 -3.53 -18.21 -5.99
C ALA A 379 -4.84 -17.51 -5.70
N GLY A 380 -4.79 -16.39 -4.99
CA GLY A 380 -5.87 -15.43 -5.05
C GLY A 380 -5.87 -14.96 -6.49
N GLY A 381 -6.78 -15.51 -7.29
CA GLY A 381 -6.97 -15.04 -8.66
C GLY A 381 -7.18 -13.54 -8.61
N PHE A 382 -6.49 -12.79 -9.46
CA PHE A 382 -6.82 -11.39 -9.66
C PHE A 382 -8.29 -11.34 -10.08
N GLU A 383 -9.10 -10.69 -9.26
CA GLU A 383 -10.50 -10.45 -9.56
C GLU A 383 -10.53 -9.40 -10.67
N ASP A 384 -11.27 -9.67 -11.76
CA ASP A 384 -11.40 -8.74 -12.87
C ASP A 384 -12.01 -7.43 -12.33
N PRO A 385 -11.28 -6.29 -12.38
CA PRO A 385 -11.75 -5.04 -11.79
C PRO A 385 -12.99 -4.47 -12.50
N TYR A 386 -13.34 -5.03 -13.66
CA TYR A 386 -14.52 -4.66 -14.44
C TYR A 386 -15.61 -5.74 -14.42
N ALA A 387 -15.55 -6.69 -13.48
CA ALA A 387 -16.56 -7.76 -13.36
C ALA A 387 -17.97 -7.18 -13.12
N GLU A 388 -18.06 -6.16 -12.26
CA GLU A 388 -19.30 -5.46 -11.90
C GLU A 388 -19.68 -4.35 -12.90
N GLY A 389 -20.92 -3.84 -12.76
CA GLY A 389 -21.40 -2.70 -13.56
C GLY A 389 -21.81 -3.08 -14.99
N GLU A 390 -22.36 -4.28 -15.20
CA GLU A 390 -22.88 -4.69 -16.51
C GLU A 390 -24.09 -3.82 -16.92
N LEU A 391 -23.94 -3.15 -18.06
CA LEU A 391 -24.93 -2.32 -18.73
C LEU A 391 -25.59 -3.17 -19.83
N THR A 392 -26.90 -2.99 -20.02
CA THR A 392 -27.67 -3.70 -21.05
C THR A 392 -28.22 -2.70 -22.06
N PRO A 393 -27.38 -2.12 -22.93
CA PRO A 393 -27.82 -1.15 -23.91
C PRO A 393 -28.75 -1.79 -24.94
N ILE A 394 -29.66 -0.98 -25.49
CA ILE A 394 -30.64 -1.45 -26.47
C ILE A 394 -30.00 -1.42 -27.85
N ASN A 395 -29.79 -2.60 -28.45
CA ASN A 395 -29.38 -2.71 -29.84
C ASN A 395 -30.54 -2.32 -30.77
N ASN A 396 -30.29 -1.37 -31.68
CA ASN A 396 -31.30 -0.83 -32.59
C ASN A 396 -31.03 -1.15 -34.06
N LEU A 397 -29.82 -1.58 -34.43
CA LEU A 397 -29.46 -1.93 -35.82
C LEU A 397 -28.27 -2.90 -35.85
N VAL A 398 -28.32 -3.86 -36.76
CA VAL A 398 -27.24 -4.80 -37.04
C VAL A 398 -26.94 -4.79 -38.55
N LEU A 399 -25.76 -4.30 -38.93
CA LEU A 399 -25.29 -4.39 -40.32
C LEU A 399 -24.58 -5.72 -40.55
N ASN A 400 -24.82 -6.34 -41.70
CA ASN A 400 -24.40 -7.72 -41.99
C ASN A 400 -24.86 -8.73 -40.92
N ALA A 401 -26.17 -8.73 -40.59
CA ALA A 401 -26.75 -9.64 -39.60
C ALA A 401 -26.53 -11.14 -39.91
N SER A 402 -26.17 -11.48 -41.15
CA SER A 402 -25.81 -12.85 -41.54
C SER A 402 -24.46 -13.31 -40.96
N MET A 403 -23.61 -12.38 -40.51
CA MET A 403 -22.26 -12.60 -39.94
C MET A 403 -21.29 -13.34 -40.87
N ASN A 404 -21.71 -13.64 -42.10
CA ASN A 404 -20.89 -14.35 -43.07
C ASN A 404 -19.84 -13.39 -43.63
N PRO A 405 -18.54 -13.77 -43.59
CA PRO A 405 -17.53 -13.04 -44.33
C PRO A 405 -17.79 -13.20 -45.82
N GLY A 406 -17.77 -12.10 -46.56
CA GLY A 406 -18.01 -12.15 -48.00
C GLY A 406 -17.64 -10.86 -48.71
N THR A 407 -17.59 -10.94 -50.04
CA THR A 407 -17.12 -9.86 -50.92
C THR A 407 -18.26 -9.14 -51.63
N GLU A 408 -19.51 -9.58 -51.46
CA GLU A 408 -20.67 -8.92 -52.07
C GLU A 408 -21.01 -7.61 -51.34
N LEU A 409 -21.85 -6.79 -51.95
CA LEU A 409 -22.33 -5.55 -51.35
C LEU A 409 -23.16 -5.86 -50.09
N GLY A 410 -22.81 -5.23 -48.97
CA GLY A 410 -23.45 -5.46 -47.66
C GLY A 410 -22.87 -6.61 -46.83
N GLN A 411 -21.99 -7.44 -47.42
CA GLN A 411 -21.19 -8.42 -46.66
C GLN A 411 -19.89 -7.77 -46.20
N LEU A 412 -19.50 -7.98 -44.95
CA LEU A 412 -18.28 -7.44 -44.36
C LEU A 412 -17.29 -8.57 -44.08
N SER A 413 -16.00 -8.26 -44.02
CA SER A 413 -14.94 -9.17 -43.59
C SER A 413 -13.95 -8.41 -42.70
N ALA A 414 -13.91 -8.79 -41.42
CA ALA A 414 -13.09 -8.16 -40.38
C ALA A 414 -13.13 -6.62 -40.41
N PRO A 415 -14.32 -5.98 -40.31
CA PRO A 415 -14.42 -4.52 -40.29
C PRO A 415 -13.67 -3.98 -39.07
N ARG A 416 -12.66 -3.12 -39.25
CA ARG A 416 -11.82 -2.63 -38.14
C ARG A 416 -12.36 -1.39 -37.47
N ASN A 417 -12.92 -0.45 -38.24
CA ASN A 417 -13.52 0.77 -37.70
C ASN A 417 -14.60 1.32 -38.64
N LEU A 418 -15.31 2.34 -38.17
CA LEU A 418 -16.36 3.04 -38.89
C LEU A 418 -16.42 4.52 -38.50
N ALA A 419 -17.05 5.33 -39.36
CA ALA A 419 -17.38 6.73 -39.10
C ALA A 419 -18.80 7.04 -39.56
N ILE A 420 -19.42 8.03 -38.92
CA ILE A 420 -20.77 8.50 -39.24
C ILE A 420 -20.64 9.86 -39.93
N GLY A 421 -21.19 9.98 -41.14
CA GLY A 421 -21.26 11.25 -41.85
C GLY A 421 -22.27 12.20 -41.22
N THR A 422 -22.18 13.49 -41.52
CA THR A 422 -23.15 14.49 -41.04
C THR A 422 -24.55 14.33 -41.62
N ASP A 423 -24.66 13.58 -42.72
CA ASP A 423 -25.91 13.11 -43.31
C ASP A 423 -26.47 11.83 -42.65
N GLY A 424 -25.77 11.28 -41.65
CA GLY A 424 -26.13 10.08 -40.92
C GLY A 424 -25.70 8.77 -41.59
N ARG A 425 -25.05 8.82 -42.77
CA ARG A 425 -24.55 7.62 -43.44
C ARG A 425 -23.42 6.98 -42.66
N ILE A 426 -23.30 5.66 -42.80
CA ILE A 426 -22.34 4.84 -42.07
C ILE A 426 -21.24 4.40 -43.03
N TYR A 427 -20.01 4.81 -42.77
CA TYR A 427 -18.84 4.49 -43.58
C TYR A 427 -17.99 3.47 -42.83
N VAL A 428 -17.82 2.28 -43.41
CA VAL A 428 -17.17 1.15 -42.76
C VAL A 428 -15.86 0.81 -43.46
N ALA A 429 -14.77 0.76 -42.70
CA ALA A 429 -13.50 0.20 -43.15
C ALA A 429 -13.57 -1.32 -43.12
N ASP A 430 -13.92 -1.91 -44.27
CA ASP A 430 -14.07 -3.35 -44.48
C ASP A 430 -12.69 -3.97 -44.76
N SER A 431 -11.88 -4.05 -43.69
CA SER A 431 -10.43 -4.21 -43.78
C SER A 431 -9.98 -5.51 -44.42
N GLY A 432 -10.67 -6.62 -44.14
CA GLY A 432 -10.39 -7.93 -44.73
C GLY A 432 -10.70 -8.01 -46.23
N ASN A 433 -11.57 -7.13 -46.73
CA ASN A 433 -11.86 -6.97 -48.15
C ASN A 433 -11.11 -5.81 -48.81
N HIS A 434 -10.30 -5.06 -48.04
CA HIS A 434 -9.48 -3.94 -48.53
C HIS A 434 -10.29 -2.85 -49.25
N ARG A 435 -11.44 -2.50 -48.69
CA ARG A 435 -12.39 -1.55 -49.28
C ARG A 435 -13.12 -0.74 -48.23
N ILE A 436 -13.82 0.30 -48.65
CA ILE A 436 -14.79 1.04 -47.84
C ILE A 436 -16.19 0.71 -48.33
N GLN A 437 -17.10 0.41 -47.41
CA GLN A 437 -18.52 0.25 -47.70
C GLN A 437 -19.32 1.37 -47.03
N VAL A 438 -20.26 1.93 -47.79
CA VAL A 438 -21.14 3.00 -47.33
C VAL A 438 -22.55 2.44 -47.21
N PHE A 439 -23.17 2.68 -46.07
CA PHE A 439 -24.55 2.31 -45.77
C PHE A 439 -25.37 3.57 -45.50
N ASP A 440 -26.65 3.51 -45.85
CA ASP A 440 -27.62 4.53 -45.46
C ASP A 440 -27.95 4.43 -43.97
N VAL A 441 -28.69 5.41 -43.43
CA VAL A 441 -29.05 5.53 -42.01
C VAL A 441 -29.78 4.27 -41.49
N ASP A 442 -30.52 3.58 -42.35
CA ASP A 442 -31.25 2.35 -42.05
C ASP A 442 -30.40 1.07 -42.19
N GLY A 443 -29.14 1.20 -42.61
CA GLY A 443 -28.23 0.07 -42.84
C GLY A 443 -28.31 -0.55 -44.23
N THR A 444 -29.03 0.05 -45.18
CA THR A 444 -29.03 -0.38 -46.57
C THR A 444 -27.66 -0.07 -47.21
N PRO A 445 -26.95 -1.04 -47.83
CA PRO A 445 -25.69 -0.74 -48.48
C PRO A 445 -25.93 0.04 -49.78
N ILE A 446 -25.27 1.19 -49.93
CA ILE A 446 -25.50 2.12 -51.04
C ILE A 446 -24.28 2.28 -51.96
N ASN A 447 -23.07 2.13 -51.44
CA ASN A 447 -21.85 2.32 -52.21
C ASN A 447 -20.70 1.46 -51.68
N VAL A 448 -19.76 1.15 -52.57
CA VAL A 448 -18.51 0.45 -52.23
C VAL A 448 -17.41 0.94 -53.15
N PHE A 449 -16.25 1.23 -52.58
CA PHE A 449 -15.07 1.63 -53.35
C PHE A 449 -13.79 1.12 -52.70
N GLY A 450 -12.75 1.00 -53.50
CA GLY A 450 -11.49 0.39 -53.10
C GLY A 450 -11.38 -1.09 -53.45
N SER A 451 -10.13 -1.55 -53.52
CA SER A 451 -9.75 -2.95 -53.72
C SER A 451 -8.33 -3.14 -53.20
N PHE A 452 -7.91 -4.39 -53.02
CA PHE A 452 -6.53 -4.69 -52.61
C PHE A 452 -5.51 -4.16 -53.62
N GLY A 453 -4.51 -3.43 -53.11
CA GLY A 453 -3.34 -3.01 -53.89
C GLY A 453 -2.68 -1.76 -53.34
N THR A 454 -1.81 -1.16 -54.16
CA THR A 454 -0.95 -0.01 -53.77
C THR A 454 -1.21 1.24 -54.61
N ASP A 455 -1.98 1.11 -55.69
CA ASP A 455 -2.32 2.24 -56.57
C ASP A 455 -3.28 3.22 -55.88
N THR A 456 -3.48 4.40 -56.46
CA THR A 456 -4.44 5.40 -55.96
C THR A 456 -5.85 4.82 -55.93
N GLY A 457 -6.54 4.95 -54.80
CA GLY A 457 -7.86 4.37 -54.62
C GLY A 457 -7.88 2.87 -54.28
N GLN A 458 -6.73 2.20 -54.22
CA GLN A 458 -6.59 0.84 -53.67
C GLN A 458 -6.10 0.89 -52.22
N PHE A 459 -6.40 -0.14 -51.44
CA PHE A 459 -6.03 -0.22 -50.02
C PHE A 459 -5.30 -1.51 -49.68
N ASN A 460 -4.57 -1.49 -48.57
CA ASN A 460 -4.00 -2.65 -47.90
C ASN A 460 -4.31 -2.58 -46.40
N GLU A 461 -5.36 -3.31 -46.04
CA GLU A 461 -6.09 -3.23 -44.76
C GLU A 461 -6.33 -1.77 -44.29
N PRO A 462 -7.36 -1.10 -44.82
CA PRO A 462 -7.78 0.19 -44.28
C PRO A 462 -8.30 -0.01 -42.85
N TRP A 463 -7.82 0.74 -41.86
CA TRP A 463 -8.26 0.56 -40.46
C TRP A 463 -9.12 1.72 -39.99
N GLY A 464 -8.55 2.92 -39.93
CA GLY A 464 -9.22 4.14 -39.47
C GLY A 464 -9.94 4.85 -40.60
N ILE A 465 -11.07 5.46 -40.27
CA ILE A 465 -11.86 6.25 -41.19
C ILE A 465 -12.43 7.47 -40.45
N ALA A 466 -12.41 8.63 -41.10
CA ALA A 466 -13.04 9.86 -40.63
C ALA A 466 -13.76 10.53 -41.81
N VAL A 467 -14.87 11.21 -41.54
CA VAL A 467 -15.72 11.81 -42.58
C VAL A 467 -16.09 13.23 -42.15
N ASP A 468 -15.86 14.18 -43.05
CA ASP A 468 -16.38 15.55 -42.94
C ASP A 468 -17.54 15.78 -43.92
N ASP A 469 -18.06 17.01 -44.01
CA ASP A 469 -19.18 17.35 -44.90
C ASP A 469 -18.91 17.16 -46.40
N GLU A 470 -17.65 17.01 -46.82
CA GLU A 470 -17.26 16.93 -48.24
C GLU A 470 -16.38 15.72 -48.58
N TYR A 471 -15.63 15.19 -47.62
CA TYR A 471 -14.57 14.21 -47.85
C TYR A 471 -14.51 13.09 -46.82
N ILE A 472 -14.04 11.93 -47.30
CA ILE A 472 -13.72 10.75 -46.51
C ILE A 472 -12.19 10.65 -46.43
N TYR A 473 -11.66 10.45 -45.22
CA TYR A 473 -10.24 10.20 -44.96
C TYR A 473 -10.07 8.79 -44.43
N VAL A 474 -9.20 8.01 -45.06
CA VAL A 474 -8.98 6.61 -44.74
C VAL A 474 -7.52 6.37 -44.43
N ALA A 475 -7.24 5.77 -43.27
CA ALA A 475 -5.93 5.28 -42.92
C ALA A 475 -5.67 3.94 -43.61
N ASP A 476 -4.82 3.97 -44.64
CA ASP A 476 -4.41 2.83 -45.45
C ASP A 476 -3.16 2.19 -44.82
N THR A 477 -3.40 1.46 -43.72
CA THR A 477 -2.43 1.10 -42.68
C THR A 477 -1.14 0.50 -43.26
N TRP A 478 -1.27 -0.52 -44.11
CA TRP A 478 -0.10 -1.24 -44.64
C TRP A 478 0.41 -0.71 -45.97
N ASN A 479 -0.19 0.36 -46.49
CA ASN A 479 0.41 1.20 -47.52
C ASN A 479 1.03 2.48 -46.94
N HIS A 480 1.03 2.63 -45.61
CA HIS A 480 1.71 3.72 -44.89
C HIS A 480 1.25 5.12 -45.31
N ARG A 481 -0.05 5.29 -45.58
CA ARG A 481 -0.61 6.55 -46.08
C ARG A 481 -2.02 6.79 -45.59
N ILE A 482 -2.47 8.04 -45.68
CA ILE A 482 -3.86 8.45 -45.60
C ILE A 482 -4.35 8.73 -47.02
N GLN A 483 -5.54 8.27 -47.36
CA GLN A 483 -6.20 8.57 -48.64
C GLN A 483 -7.46 9.38 -48.42
N LYS A 484 -7.70 10.36 -49.31
CA LYS A 484 -8.83 11.28 -49.30
C LYS A 484 -9.72 11.01 -50.50
N PHE A 485 -11.02 10.90 -50.25
CA PHE A 485 -12.06 10.62 -51.25
C PHE A 485 -13.21 11.62 -51.16
N THR A 486 -13.96 11.80 -52.25
CA THR A 486 -15.27 12.44 -52.20
C THR A 486 -16.27 11.55 -51.45
N LEU A 487 -17.41 12.10 -51.04
CA LEU A 487 -18.50 11.31 -50.44
C LEU A 487 -19.05 10.22 -51.38
N ASP A 488 -18.87 10.37 -52.70
CA ASP A 488 -19.23 9.38 -53.72
C ASP A 488 -18.17 8.27 -53.89
N GLY A 489 -17.02 8.38 -53.21
CA GLY A 489 -15.94 7.38 -53.24
C GLY A 489 -14.88 7.60 -54.32
N ASP A 490 -14.88 8.77 -54.99
CA ASP A 490 -13.85 9.11 -55.97
C ASP A 490 -12.56 9.55 -55.28
N PHE A 491 -11.41 9.03 -55.73
CA PHE A 491 -10.11 9.40 -55.20
C PHE A 491 -9.78 10.87 -55.46
N VAL A 492 -9.38 11.60 -54.41
CA VAL A 492 -9.01 13.01 -54.48
C VAL A 492 -7.50 13.18 -54.30
N ALA A 493 -6.95 12.62 -53.24
CA ALA A 493 -5.54 12.79 -52.89
C ALA A 493 -5.06 11.68 -51.94
N SER A 494 -3.74 11.54 -51.82
CA SER A 494 -3.10 10.72 -50.80
C SER A 494 -1.96 11.48 -50.15
N PHE A 495 -1.74 11.21 -48.87
CA PHE A 495 -0.73 11.85 -48.04
C PHE A 495 -0.01 10.77 -47.24
N GLY A 496 1.28 10.93 -47.03
CA GLY A 496 2.07 9.95 -46.30
C GLY A 496 2.92 9.07 -47.20
N VAL A 497 4.13 8.79 -46.73
CA VAL A 497 5.01 7.76 -47.30
C VAL A 497 5.61 6.92 -46.16
N SER A 498 5.99 5.68 -46.48
CA SER A 498 6.61 4.79 -45.49
C SER A 498 7.90 5.39 -44.93
N GLY A 499 8.05 5.38 -43.60
CA GLY A 499 9.31 5.75 -42.95
C GLY A 499 9.19 5.97 -41.44
N SER A 500 10.33 6.26 -40.81
CA SER A 500 10.44 6.50 -39.37
C SER A 500 11.23 7.78 -39.08
N PRO A 501 10.93 8.52 -37.99
CA PRO A 501 11.70 9.70 -37.58
C PRO A 501 13.20 9.45 -37.37
N ALA A 502 13.59 8.20 -37.06
CA ALA A 502 14.99 7.84 -36.85
C ALA A 502 15.83 7.79 -38.15
N GLU A 503 15.18 7.68 -39.31
CA GLU A 503 15.83 7.52 -40.62
C GLU A 503 15.87 8.81 -41.44
N ASP A 504 15.16 9.86 -41.00
CA ASP A 504 15.03 11.13 -41.71
C ASP A 504 15.62 12.31 -40.90
N ASN A 505 16.43 13.12 -41.57
CA ASN A 505 17.06 14.31 -40.98
C ASN A 505 16.11 15.50 -40.81
N ASN A 506 14.85 15.34 -41.22
CA ASN A 506 13.79 16.35 -41.08
C ASN A 506 12.67 15.91 -40.12
N ASN A 507 12.96 15.10 -39.10
CA ASN A 507 11.99 14.57 -38.10
C ASN A 507 10.86 13.70 -38.67
N GLY A 508 10.96 13.23 -39.92
CA GLY A 508 9.99 12.31 -40.52
C GLY A 508 8.60 12.92 -40.72
N LEU A 509 8.53 14.19 -41.15
CA LEU A 509 7.26 14.91 -41.35
C LEU A 509 6.42 14.24 -42.43
N GLY A 510 5.19 13.81 -42.08
CA GLY A 510 4.34 13.09 -43.01
C GLY A 510 4.84 11.70 -43.37
N LEU A 511 5.80 11.13 -42.63
CA LEU A 511 6.10 9.71 -42.70
C LEU A 511 5.12 8.94 -41.82
N PHE A 512 4.67 7.79 -42.29
CA PHE A 512 3.91 6.86 -41.47
C PHE A 512 4.57 5.48 -41.50
N PHE A 513 4.49 4.75 -40.39
CA PHE A 513 4.83 3.33 -40.36
C PHE A 513 3.57 2.46 -40.20
N GLY A 514 2.55 2.96 -39.52
CA GLY A 514 1.28 2.24 -39.42
C GLY A 514 0.20 3.20 -38.95
N PRO A 515 -0.33 4.06 -39.84
CA PRO A 515 -1.43 4.93 -39.47
C PRO A 515 -2.66 4.05 -39.21
N ARG A 516 -3.20 4.06 -37.99
CA ARG A 516 -4.32 3.17 -37.62
C ARG A 516 -5.62 3.90 -37.38
N SER A 517 -5.62 4.90 -36.50
CA SER A 517 -6.81 5.72 -36.25
C SER A 517 -6.62 7.13 -36.80
N ILE A 518 -7.72 7.70 -37.26
CA ILE A 518 -7.81 9.07 -37.76
C ILE A 518 -9.08 9.68 -37.16
N THR A 519 -8.99 10.89 -36.61
CA THR A 519 -10.13 11.64 -36.10
C THR A 519 -10.07 13.07 -36.61
N LEU A 520 -11.24 13.65 -36.86
CA LEU A 520 -11.39 15.06 -37.21
C LEU A 520 -11.55 15.86 -35.93
N LEU A 521 -10.70 16.87 -35.76
CA LEU A 521 -10.85 17.84 -34.68
C LEU A 521 -11.91 18.90 -35.06
N ALA A 522 -12.40 19.65 -34.07
CA ALA A 522 -13.42 20.69 -34.26
C ALA A 522 -13.08 21.76 -35.32
N ASP A 523 -11.82 21.97 -35.65
CA ASP A 523 -11.35 22.89 -36.70
C ASP A 523 -11.12 22.21 -38.06
N ASN A 524 -11.60 20.97 -38.23
CA ASN A 524 -11.42 20.09 -39.39
C ASN A 524 -9.96 19.71 -39.70
N GLN A 525 -9.06 19.80 -38.71
CA GLN A 525 -7.75 19.17 -38.80
C GLN A 525 -7.85 17.67 -38.53
N LEU A 526 -6.91 16.91 -39.10
CA LEU A 526 -6.83 15.47 -38.97
C LEU A 526 -5.78 15.12 -37.93
N LEU A 527 -6.19 14.48 -36.84
CA LEU A 527 -5.26 13.86 -35.91
C LEU A 527 -5.17 12.38 -36.24
N VAL A 528 -3.95 11.87 -36.42
CA VAL A 528 -3.69 10.49 -36.87
C VAL A 528 -2.73 9.82 -35.89
N THR A 529 -3.06 8.59 -35.46
CA THR A 529 -2.12 7.74 -34.72
C THR A 529 -1.19 7.02 -35.69
N ASP A 530 0.10 7.31 -35.61
CA ASP A 530 1.15 6.60 -36.34
C ASP A 530 1.72 5.51 -35.42
N THR A 531 1.00 4.39 -35.36
CA THR A 531 1.15 3.43 -34.28
C THR A 531 2.55 2.84 -34.20
N GLY A 532 3.15 2.48 -35.33
CA GLY A 532 4.50 1.90 -35.35
C GLY A 532 5.63 2.90 -35.11
N ASN A 533 5.37 4.21 -35.18
CA ASN A 533 6.33 5.25 -34.80
C ASN A 533 6.03 5.84 -33.41
N HIS A 534 5.09 5.28 -32.66
CA HIS A 534 4.79 5.68 -31.28
C HIS A 534 4.47 7.17 -31.13
N ARG A 535 3.69 7.73 -32.08
CA ARG A 535 3.35 9.15 -32.11
C ARG A 535 1.94 9.43 -32.63
N MET A 536 1.47 10.63 -32.35
CA MET A 536 0.33 11.26 -33.03
C MET A 536 0.84 12.34 -33.99
N GLN A 537 0.21 12.45 -35.16
CA GLN A 537 0.48 13.51 -36.13
C GLN A 537 -0.79 14.29 -36.44
N LEU A 538 -0.71 15.61 -36.30
CA LEU A 538 -1.74 16.57 -36.66
C LEU A 538 -1.46 17.08 -38.07
N LEU A 539 -2.45 16.97 -38.95
CA LEU A 539 -2.41 17.38 -40.35
C LEU A 539 -3.55 18.36 -40.64
N ASP A 540 -3.35 19.25 -41.60
CA ASP A 540 -4.45 20.05 -42.15
C ASP A 540 -5.34 19.21 -43.09
N ARG A 541 -6.45 19.80 -43.54
CA ARG A 541 -7.43 19.16 -44.43
C ARG A 541 -6.87 18.77 -45.81
N ASN A 542 -5.71 19.29 -46.18
CA ASN A 542 -4.98 18.97 -47.41
C ASN A 542 -3.84 17.97 -47.16
N GLY A 543 -3.70 17.44 -45.94
CA GLY A 543 -2.68 16.49 -45.55
C GLY A 543 -1.30 17.10 -45.29
N ASN A 544 -1.19 18.43 -45.19
CA ASN A 544 0.07 19.05 -44.80
C ASN A 544 0.28 18.88 -43.30
N PHE A 545 1.51 18.55 -42.91
CA PHE A 545 1.88 18.38 -41.51
C PHE A 545 1.80 19.70 -40.73
N VAL A 546 1.19 19.65 -39.53
CA VAL A 546 1.08 20.77 -38.59
C VAL A 546 1.97 20.54 -37.36
N GLN A 547 1.74 19.45 -36.63
CA GLN A 547 2.42 19.14 -35.37
C GLN A 547 2.51 17.63 -35.14
N GLN A 548 3.50 17.19 -34.36
CA GLN A 548 3.57 15.83 -33.83
C GLN A 548 3.59 15.84 -32.31
N VAL A 549 3.09 14.77 -31.70
CA VAL A 549 3.09 14.60 -30.25
C VAL A 549 3.52 13.19 -29.88
N GLY A 550 4.37 13.14 -28.85
CA GLY A 550 4.89 11.97 -28.16
C GLY A 550 6.02 11.21 -28.86
N SER A 551 6.43 10.14 -28.20
CA SER A 551 7.59 9.31 -28.53
C SER A 551 7.48 7.96 -27.83
N PHE A 552 8.30 6.98 -28.22
CA PHE A 552 8.34 5.69 -27.54
C PHE A 552 8.66 5.84 -26.04
N GLY A 553 7.83 5.24 -25.20
CA GLY A 553 8.05 5.17 -23.76
C GLY A 553 6.74 5.00 -22.98
N ASN A 554 6.83 5.13 -21.65
CA ASN A 554 5.72 4.90 -20.72
C ASN A 554 5.48 6.09 -19.77
N GLN A 555 6.19 7.20 -19.92
CA GLN A 555 5.89 8.44 -19.19
C GLN A 555 4.65 9.12 -19.77
N LEU A 556 4.03 10.04 -19.01
CA LEU A 556 2.92 10.85 -19.51
C LEU A 556 3.37 11.63 -20.76
N GLY A 557 2.60 11.52 -21.85
CA GLY A 557 2.92 12.08 -23.17
C GLY A 557 3.86 11.22 -24.04
N GLN A 558 4.49 10.18 -23.48
CA GLN A 558 5.09 9.09 -24.26
C GLN A 558 4.06 8.00 -24.51
N MET A 559 4.25 7.18 -25.54
CA MET A 559 3.29 6.15 -25.90
C MET A 559 3.96 4.90 -26.48
N ASN A 560 3.27 3.76 -26.39
CA ASN A 560 3.68 2.49 -26.93
C ASN A 560 2.49 1.81 -27.63
N GLU A 561 2.58 1.71 -28.95
CA GLU A 561 1.48 1.40 -29.85
C GLU A 561 0.16 2.17 -29.58
N PRO A 562 0.14 3.50 -29.83
CA PRO A 562 -1.08 4.29 -29.82
C PRO A 562 -2.05 3.83 -30.93
N VAL A 563 -3.31 3.54 -30.60
CA VAL A 563 -4.32 3.07 -31.58
C VAL A 563 -5.51 4.01 -31.65
N GLY A 564 -6.53 3.80 -30.83
CA GLY A 564 -7.75 4.61 -30.81
C GLY A 564 -7.49 6.04 -30.40
N ILE A 565 -8.09 6.99 -31.11
CA ILE A 565 -8.13 8.40 -30.73
C ILE A 565 -9.53 8.97 -30.94
N SER A 566 -9.95 9.80 -30.01
CA SER A 566 -11.24 10.48 -30.06
C SER A 566 -11.16 11.84 -29.36
N GLN A 567 -11.86 12.84 -29.89
CA GLN A 567 -12.01 14.14 -29.25
C GLN A 567 -13.31 14.19 -28.44
N GLY A 568 -13.26 14.74 -27.24
CA GLY A 568 -14.40 15.05 -26.40
C GLY A 568 -15.03 16.42 -26.71
N PRO A 569 -16.21 16.72 -26.14
CA PRO A 569 -16.97 17.94 -26.43
C PRO A 569 -16.25 19.24 -25.98
N ASP A 570 -15.33 19.14 -25.03
CA ASP A 570 -14.47 20.24 -24.55
C ASP A 570 -13.21 20.45 -25.41
N GLY A 571 -13.03 19.62 -26.45
CA GLY A 571 -11.85 19.60 -27.31
C GLY A 571 -10.71 18.73 -26.78
N SER A 572 -10.81 18.16 -25.57
CA SER A 572 -9.81 17.23 -25.03
C SER A 572 -9.71 15.99 -25.92
N VAL A 573 -8.50 15.45 -26.08
CA VAL A 573 -8.26 14.25 -26.87
C VAL A 573 -7.93 13.08 -25.96
N PHE A 574 -8.58 11.94 -26.19
CA PHE A 574 -8.32 10.69 -25.48
C PHE A 574 -7.66 9.70 -26.44
N LEU A 575 -6.56 9.11 -25.98
CA LEU A 575 -5.72 8.19 -26.73
C LEU A 575 -5.66 6.84 -26.03
N ALA A 576 -5.96 5.77 -26.76
CA ALA A 576 -5.65 4.41 -26.34
C ALA A 576 -4.17 4.10 -26.58
N ASP A 577 -3.39 4.15 -25.50
CA ASP A 577 -1.97 3.81 -25.47
C ASP A 577 -1.84 2.31 -25.17
N THR A 578 -2.01 1.51 -26.23
CA THR A 578 -2.45 0.10 -26.13
C THR A 578 -1.48 -0.77 -25.35
N TRP A 579 -0.17 -0.71 -25.66
CA TRP A 579 0.81 -1.56 -24.99
C TRP A 579 1.29 -1.01 -23.65
N ASN A 580 0.90 0.22 -23.30
CA ASN A 580 0.98 0.71 -21.94
C ASN A 580 -0.33 0.45 -21.15
N ALA A 581 -1.31 -0.24 -21.74
CA ALA A 581 -2.59 -0.61 -21.12
C ALA A 581 -3.25 0.58 -20.40
N ARG A 582 -3.32 1.75 -21.05
CA ARG A 582 -3.84 2.98 -20.45
C ARG A 582 -4.51 3.90 -21.46
N ILE A 583 -5.38 4.76 -20.96
CA ILE A 583 -5.86 5.92 -21.71
C ILE A 583 -5.04 7.13 -21.28
N GLN A 584 -4.61 7.92 -22.25
CA GLN A 584 -4.02 9.24 -22.00
C GLN A 584 -4.97 10.34 -22.47
N GLN A 585 -5.11 11.38 -21.66
CA GLN A 585 -5.89 12.58 -21.97
C GLN A 585 -4.96 13.74 -22.30
N PHE A 586 -5.29 14.44 -23.38
CA PHE A 586 -4.56 15.61 -23.88
C PHE A 586 -5.50 16.82 -23.96
N THR A 587 -4.95 18.02 -23.78
CA THR A 587 -5.66 19.28 -24.06
C THR A 587 -5.95 19.44 -25.57
N PRO A 588 -6.79 20.39 -25.99
CA PRO A 588 -6.97 20.72 -27.41
C PRO A 588 -5.66 21.06 -28.14
N GLU A 589 -4.68 21.64 -27.44
CA GLU A 589 -3.33 21.93 -27.95
C GLU A 589 -2.38 20.71 -27.90
N LEU A 590 -2.91 19.55 -27.54
CA LEU A 590 -2.23 18.26 -27.45
C LEU A 590 -1.14 18.19 -26.36
N PHE A 591 -1.32 18.88 -25.24
CA PHE A 591 -0.50 18.66 -24.03
C PHE A 591 -1.08 17.52 -23.20
N ALA A 592 -0.28 16.52 -22.84
CA ALA A 592 -0.71 15.42 -21.97
C ALA A 592 -0.98 15.94 -20.55
N ILE A 593 -2.17 15.67 -20.01
CA ILE A 593 -2.64 16.21 -18.72
C ILE A 593 -3.06 15.15 -17.70
N ASN A 594 -3.47 13.97 -18.16
CA ASN A 594 -3.97 12.90 -17.30
C ASN A 594 -3.79 11.55 -17.97
N GLU A 595 -3.78 10.48 -17.17
CA GLU A 595 -3.81 9.10 -17.63
C GLU A 595 -4.46 8.18 -16.59
N TRP A 596 -5.01 7.06 -17.04
CA TRP A 596 -5.49 6.02 -16.14
C TRP A 596 -5.33 4.63 -16.76
N PRO A 597 -5.06 3.60 -15.95
CA PRO A 597 -4.88 2.23 -16.44
C PRO A 597 -6.20 1.63 -16.93
N VAL A 598 -6.10 0.82 -17.97
CA VAL A 598 -7.16 -0.06 -18.46
C VAL A 598 -6.66 -1.49 -18.32
N ALA A 599 -6.94 -2.10 -17.16
CA ALA A 599 -6.44 -3.43 -16.78
C ALA A 599 -6.95 -4.58 -17.68
N ALA A 600 -7.83 -4.27 -18.63
CA ALA A 600 -8.35 -5.23 -19.60
C ALA A 600 -7.40 -5.45 -20.80
N TRP A 601 -6.47 -4.54 -21.06
CA TRP A 601 -5.59 -4.59 -22.23
C TRP A 601 -4.28 -5.36 -21.96
N GLU A 602 -4.38 -6.62 -21.55
CA GLU A 602 -3.20 -7.44 -21.15
C GLU A 602 -2.49 -8.14 -22.32
N GLY A 603 -3.12 -8.25 -23.51
CA GLY A 603 -2.55 -8.96 -24.68
C GLY A 603 -1.78 -8.09 -25.67
N THR A 604 -0.66 -8.60 -26.21
CA THR A 604 0.14 -7.93 -27.26
C THR A 604 -0.24 -8.34 -28.68
N SER A 605 -1.30 -9.13 -28.83
CA SER A 605 -1.84 -9.59 -30.11
C SER A 605 -2.02 -8.45 -31.10
N ILE A 606 -1.77 -8.72 -32.38
CA ILE A 606 -2.06 -7.75 -33.46
C ILE A 606 -3.54 -7.41 -33.56
N ASN A 607 -4.41 -8.26 -33.01
CA ASN A 607 -5.85 -8.06 -32.97
C ASN A 607 -6.33 -7.29 -31.73
N ASN A 608 -5.54 -7.26 -30.65
CA ASN A 608 -5.81 -6.42 -29.48
C ASN A 608 -5.42 -4.97 -29.78
N LYS A 609 -6.34 -4.26 -30.44
CA LYS A 609 -6.16 -2.91 -30.97
C LYS A 609 -7.41 -2.10 -30.62
N PRO A 610 -7.47 -1.57 -29.39
CA PRO A 610 -8.65 -0.89 -28.87
C PRO A 610 -8.83 0.49 -29.50
N TYR A 611 -10.10 0.86 -29.68
CA TYR A 611 -10.52 2.18 -30.11
C TYR A 611 -11.24 2.90 -28.97
N THR A 612 -11.30 4.22 -29.08
CA THR A 612 -11.95 5.11 -28.12
C THR A 612 -13.04 5.92 -28.82
N ALA A 613 -14.12 6.22 -28.12
CA ALA A 613 -15.14 7.18 -28.53
C ALA A 613 -15.63 7.97 -27.30
N VAL A 614 -16.08 9.20 -27.51
CA VAL A 614 -16.55 10.08 -26.43
C VAL A 614 -17.96 10.55 -26.75
N ASP A 615 -18.84 10.52 -25.76
CA ASP A 615 -20.21 11.04 -25.92
C ASP A 615 -20.33 12.53 -25.57
N SER A 616 -21.53 13.09 -25.78
CA SER A 616 -21.81 14.51 -25.54
C SER A 616 -21.61 14.95 -24.08
N ALA A 617 -21.61 14.02 -23.13
CA ALA A 617 -21.34 14.28 -21.71
C ALA A 617 -19.85 14.14 -21.35
N GLY A 618 -18.99 13.80 -22.31
CA GLY A 618 -17.55 13.60 -22.10
C GLY A 618 -17.17 12.22 -21.56
N ARG A 619 -18.09 11.25 -21.51
CA ARG A 619 -17.76 9.89 -21.07
C ARG A 619 -16.99 9.16 -22.17
N VAL A 620 -15.95 8.45 -21.77
CA VAL A 620 -15.00 7.78 -22.65
C VAL A 620 -15.34 6.29 -22.73
N TYR A 621 -15.74 5.85 -23.91
CA TYR A 621 -16.00 4.45 -24.23
C TYR A 621 -14.76 3.87 -24.88
N VAL A 622 -14.34 2.71 -24.41
CA VAL A 622 -13.20 2.02 -25.00
C VAL A 622 -13.50 0.57 -25.26
N THR A 623 -13.05 0.08 -26.40
CA THR A 623 -13.17 -1.34 -26.71
C THR A 623 -12.13 -2.14 -25.93
N ASP A 624 -12.53 -3.33 -25.50
CA ASP A 624 -11.67 -4.38 -24.98
C ASP A 624 -11.82 -5.58 -25.94
N PRO A 625 -11.02 -5.61 -27.02
CA PRO A 625 -11.20 -6.59 -28.09
C PRO A 625 -11.11 -8.04 -27.61
N GLU A 626 -10.14 -8.34 -26.74
CA GLU A 626 -9.88 -9.71 -26.26
C GLU A 626 -10.74 -10.10 -25.05
N GLY A 627 -11.24 -9.13 -24.27
CA GLY A 627 -12.27 -9.37 -23.27
C GLY A 627 -13.71 -9.33 -23.82
N PHE A 628 -13.87 -9.15 -25.14
CA PHE A 628 -15.17 -9.19 -25.84
C PHE A 628 -16.21 -8.22 -25.28
N ARG A 629 -15.77 -7.01 -24.90
CA ARG A 629 -16.61 -6.03 -24.20
C ARG A 629 -16.22 -4.60 -24.55
N VAL A 630 -17.05 -3.67 -24.10
CA VAL A 630 -16.77 -2.23 -24.09
C VAL A 630 -16.82 -1.76 -22.66
N LEU A 631 -15.82 -0.97 -22.26
CA LEU A 631 -15.71 -0.35 -20.95
C LEU A 631 -16.03 1.13 -21.08
N VAL A 632 -16.73 1.67 -20.08
CA VAL A 632 -17.10 3.09 -20.05
C VAL A 632 -16.47 3.76 -18.83
N PHE A 633 -15.85 4.91 -19.06
CA PHE A 633 -15.21 5.72 -18.04
C PHE A 633 -15.75 7.14 -18.04
N ASN A 634 -15.76 7.79 -16.88
CA ASN A 634 -15.85 9.25 -16.81
C ASN A 634 -14.59 9.90 -17.42
N PRO A 635 -14.64 11.18 -17.81
CA PRO A 635 -13.47 11.89 -18.35
C PRO A 635 -12.28 11.95 -17.39
N ASN A 636 -12.49 11.73 -16.08
CA ASN A 636 -11.45 11.65 -15.06
C ASN A 636 -10.83 10.25 -14.89
N GLY A 637 -11.28 9.24 -15.65
CA GLY A 637 -10.80 7.86 -15.59
C GLY A 637 -11.52 6.95 -14.60
N THR A 638 -12.61 7.40 -13.96
CA THR A 638 -13.42 6.53 -13.09
C THR A 638 -14.28 5.58 -13.92
N TYR A 639 -14.23 4.28 -13.64
CA TYR A 639 -15.05 3.27 -14.33
C TYR A 639 -16.55 3.45 -14.01
N LEU A 640 -17.39 3.44 -15.03
CA LEU A 640 -18.84 3.61 -14.95
C LEU A 640 -19.62 2.31 -15.18
N GLY A 641 -19.04 1.37 -15.92
CA GLY A 641 -19.69 0.12 -16.28
C GLY A 641 -19.14 -0.45 -17.58
N ARG A 642 -19.63 -1.64 -17.93
CA ARG A 642 -19.26 -2.35 -19.15
C ARG A 642 -20.47 -2.93 -19.84
N PHE A 643 -20.35 -3.29 -21.10
CA PHE A 643 -21.33 -4.15 -21.76
C PHE A 643 -20.67 -5.06 -22.78
N GLY A 644 -21.36 -6.16 -23.08
CA GLY A 644 -20.85 -7.20 -23.94
C GLY A 644 -20.12 -8.32 -23.19
N ASN A 645 -20.28 -9.51 -23.75
CA ASN A 645 -19.53 -10.70 -23.43
C ASN A 645 -19.19 -11.42 -24.75
N PHE A 646 -18.40 -12.50 -24.67
CA PHE A 646 -18.16 -13.36 -25.82
C PHE A 646 -19.48 -13.92 -26.37
N GLY A 647 -19.76 -13.69 -27.65
CA GLY A 647 -20.91 -14.30 -28.30
C GLY A 647 -21.29 -13.66 -29.63
N THR A 648 -22.37 -14.19 -30.21
CA THR A 648 -22.89 -13.79 -31.54
C THR A 648 -24.23 -13.07 -31.47
N ASP A 649 -24.84 -12.98 -30.29
CA ASP A 649 -26.11 -12.28 -30.10
C ASP A 649 -25.94 -10.75 -30.21
N ALA A 650 -27.03 -10.01 -30.41
CA ALA A 650 -26.98 -8.56 -30.71
C ALA A 650 -26.35 -7.68 -29.61
N ASN A 651 -26.15 -8.21 -28.41
CA ASN A 651 -25.54 -7.52 -27.27
C ASN A 651 -24.15 -8.05 -26.91
N ASN A 652 -23.63 -9.04 -27.66
CA ASN A 652 -22.36 -9.72 -27.39
C ASN A 652 -21.40 -9.56 -28.58
N PHE A 653 -20.11 -9.76 -28.35
CA PHE A 653 -19.07 -9.48 -29.33
C PHE A 653 -18.16 -10.69 -29.57
N GLY A 654 -17.62 -10.77 -30.78
CA GLY A 654 -16.59 -11.74 -31.16
C GLY A 654 -15.20 -11.12 -31.14
N LEU A 655 -15.08 -9.85 -31.54
CA LEU A 655 -13.85 -9.06 -31.38
C LEU A 655 -14.21 -7.57 -31.62
N PRO A 656 -14.63 -6.81 -30.60
CA PRO A 656 -15.01 -5.41 -30.78
C PRO A 656 -13.75 -4.56 -30.96
N ASN A 657 -13.39 -4.20 -32.19
CA ASN A 657 -12.20 -3.38 -32.44
C ASN A 657 -12.56 -1.90 -32.49
N GLY A 658 -13.42 -1.51 -33.44
CA GLY A 658 -13.78 -0.12 -33.68
C GLY A 658 -15.00 0.33 -32.90
N ILE A 659 -15.03 1.61 -32.54
CA ILE A 659 -16.15 2.26 -31.88
C ILE A 659 -16.27 3.71 -32.35
N THR A 660 -17.49 4.18 -32.57
CA THR A 660 -17.79 5.60 -32.79
C THR A 660 -19.13 5.95 -32.17
N ILE A 661 -19.32 7.23 -31.84
CA ILE A 661 -20.56 7.75 -31.28
C ILE A 661 -21.07 8.85 -32.20
N ASP A 662 -22.37 8.83 -32.53
CA ASP A 662 -23.00 9.87 -33.35
C ASP A 662 -23.45 11.07 -32.50
N ALA A 663 -23.90 12.14 -33.16
CA ALA A 663 -24.36 13.36 -32.49
C ALA A 663 -25.62 13.18 -31.63
N GLN A 664 -26.26 12.01 -31.65
CA GLN A 664 -27.40 11.64 -30.80
C GLN A 664 -26.97 10.69 -29.68
N ASP A 665 -25.67 10.51 -29.45
CA ASP A 665 -25.06 9.57 -28.50
C ASP A 665 -25.36 8.09 -28.78
N ASN A 666 -25.76 7.72 -30.00
CA ASN A 666 -25.83 6.30 -30.36
C ASN A 666 -24.41 5.75 -30.51
N VAL A 667 -24.18 4.58 -29.93
CA VAL A 667 -22.88 3.91 -29.94
C VAL A 667 -22.84 2.88 -31.06
N TYR A 668 -21.86 2.99 -31.95
CA TYR A 668 -21.65 2.03 -33.03
C TYR A 668 -20.36 1.25 -32.78
N ILE A 669 -20.42 -0.07 -32.93
CA ILE A 669 -19.30 -0.97 -32.69
C ILE A 669 -19.02 -1.81 -33.93
N ALA A 670 -17.77 -1.82 -34.36
CA ALA A 670 -17.26 -2.75 -35.35
C ALA A 670 -16.83 -4.06 -34.67
N ASP A 671 -17.67 -5.08 -34.78
CA ASP A 671 -17.45 -6.41 -34.21
C ASP A 671 -16.72 -7.27 -35.26
N SER A 672 -15.40 -7.06 -35.34
CA SER A 672 -14.54 -7.63 -36.39
C SER A 672 -14.59 -9.16 -36.41
N GLY A 673 -14.63 -9.80 -35.23
CA GLY A 673 -14.63 -11.27 -35.11
C GLY A 673 -15.90 -11.91 -35.67
N ASN A 674 -17.00 -11.16 -35.67
CA ASN A 674 -18.31 -11.57 -36.14
C ASN A 674 -18.70 -10.95 -37.49
N ASN A 675 -17.80 -10.18 -38.11
CA ASN A 675 -17.99 -9.54 -39.42
C ASN A 675 -19.24 -8.65 -39.52
N ARG A 676 -19.52 -7.85 -38.49
CA ARG A 676 -20.74 -7.03 -38.43
C ARG A 676 -20.51 -5.68 -37.76
N ILE A 677 -21.47 -4.77 -37.95
CA ILE A 677 -21.55 -3.51 -37.19
C ILE A 677 -22.82 -3.54 -36.33
N LEU A 678 -22.71 -3.11 -35.07
CA LEU A 678 -23.82 -3.02 -34.13
C LEU A 678 -24.05 -1.56 -33.75
N LYS A 679 -25.30 -1.11 -33.75
CA LYS A 679 -25.71 0.20 -33.24
C LYS A 679 -26.53 0.03 -31.96
N PHE A 680 -26.15 0.75 -30.92
CA PHE A 680 -26.83 0.83 -29.65
C PHE A 680 -27.43 2.22 -29.44
N ALA A 681 -28.61 2.29 -28.84
CA ALA A 681 -29.17 3.53 -28.31
C ALA A 681 -28.22 4.18 -27.27
N PRO A 682 -28.39 5.47 -26.95
CA PRO A 682 -27.67 6.13 -25.87
C PRO A 682 -27.75 5.30 -24.59
N ILE A 683 -26.57 4.94 -24.07
CA ILE A 683 -26.43 3.99 -22.95
C ILE A 683 -26.89 4.63 -21.64
N PHE A 684 -26.68 5.93 -21.53
CA PHE A 684 -27.19 6.73 -20.43
C PHE A 684 -28.19 7.73 -20.99
N GLY A 685 -29.20 8.09 -20.19
CA GLY A 685 -30.18 9.10 -20.57
C GLY A 685 -29.53 10.45 -20.93
N PRO A 686 -30.27 11.36 -21.59
CA PRO A 686 -29.77 12.69 -21.90
C PRO A 686 -29.28 13.36 -20.62
N ALA A 687 -28.11 13.99 -20.68
CA ALA A 687 -27.48 14.64 -19.54
C ALA A 687 -28.50 15.56 -18.84
N LEU A 688 -28.89 15.20 -17.62
CA LEU A 688 -29.60 16.13 -16.77
C LEU A 688 -28.61 17.24 -16.43
N ASP A 689 -28.98 18.47 -16.78
CA ASP A 689 -28.32 19.69 -16.32
C ASP A 689 -28.15 19.57 -14.80
N PHE A 690 -26.91 19.34 -14.33
CA PHE A 690 -26.61 19.41 -12.91
C PHE A 690 -26.65 20.88 -12.53
N ASP A 691 -27.84 21.34 -12.15
CA ASP A 691 -28.04 22.65 -11.55
C ASP A 691 -27.17 22.72 -10.28
N ALA A 692 -26.18 23.60 -10.29
CA ALA A 692 -25.12 23.68 -9.29
C ALA A 692 -25.58 24.18 -7.90
N ASP A 693 -26.90 24.25 -7.66
CA ASP A 693 -27.51 24.81 -6.45
C ASP A 693 -28.46 23.84 -5.70
N ALA A 694 -28.44 22.53 -6.01
CA ALA A 694 -29.17 21.55 -5.20
C ALA A 694 -28.45 21.29 -3.87
N VAL A 695 -28.80 22.08 -2.85
CA VAL A 695 -28.46 21.86 -1.44
C VAL A 695 -28.91 20.46 -1.01
N PHE A 696 -27.95 19.55 -0.77
CA PHE A 696 -28.22 18.26 -0.14
C PHE A 696 -28.79 18.47 1.28
N PRO A 697 -29.85 17.75 1.68
CA PRO A 697 -30.27 17.73 3.08
C PRO A 697 -29.20 17.05 3.93
N ASP A 698 -28.94 17.64 5.10
CA ASP A 698 -28.02 17.18 6.13
C ASP A 698 -28.40 15.77 6.65
N ASP A 699 -27.58 14.76 6.35
CA ASP A 699 -27.66 13.43 6.94
C ASP A 699 -27.11 13.45 8.38
N SER A 700 -27.91 13.99 9.29
CA SER A 700 -27.65 13.95 10.74
C SER A 700 -28.85 13.42 11.54
N VAL A 701 -29.47 12.31 11.12
CA VAL A 701 -30.43 11.59 11.97
C VAL A 701 -30.27 10.07 11.83
N ALA A 702 -29.83 9.43 12.91
CA ALA A 702 -29.79 7.98 13.07
C ALA A 702 -31.20 7.37 13.02
N PRO A 703 -31.40 6.16 12.47
CA PRO A 703 -32.72 5.55 12.42
C PRO A 703 -33.14 5.05 13.81
N ASP A 704 -34.28 5.57 14.27
CA ASP A 704 -34.99 5.17 15.48
C ASP A 704 -35.67 3.81 15.27
N THR A 705 -35.44 2.89 16.21
CA THR A 705 -36.02 1.54 16.23
C THR A 705 -37.26 1.52 17.12
N SER A 706 -38.46 1.70 16.57
CA SER A 706 -39.71 1.12 17.14
C SER A 706 -40.95 1.42 16.29
N SER A 707 -41.64 0.35 15.85
CA SER A 707 -43.11 0.14 15.81
C SER A 707 -43.42 -0.99 14.83
N GLU A 708 -43.70 -2.22 15.25
CA GLU A 708 -45.02 -2.77 15.66
C GLU A 708 -46.18 -2.61 14.64
N GLY A 709 -46.78 -3.75 14.26
CA GLY A 709 -48.08 -3.91 13.60
C GLY A 709 -48.06 -3.77 12.07
N ASP A 710 -48.71 -4.58 11.25
CA ASP A 710 -49.76 -5.57 11.51
C ASP A 710 -49.83 -6.54 10.31
N THR A 711 -49.83 -7.86 10.53
CA THR A 711 -50.05 -8.88 9.48
C THR A 711 -51.48 -9.41 9.61
N ALA A 712 -52.34 -9.12 8.64
CA ALA A 712 -53.66 -9.76 8.52
C ALA A 712 -53.58 -10.93 7.52
N VAL A 713 -53.69 -12.13 8.09
CA VAL A 713 -53.87 -13.42 7.42
C VAL A 713 -55.36 -13.57 7.09
N GLU A 714 -55.69 -13.97 5.86
CA GLU A 714 -57.02 -14.48 5.52
C GLU A 714 -56.95 -16.01 5.37
N GLU A 715 -57.65 -16.68 6.28
CA GLU A 715 -57.77 -18.13 6.43
C GLU A 715 -58.77 -18.70 5.41
N ALA A 716 -58.41 -19.78 4.73
CA ALA A 716 -59.36 -20.72 4.14
C ALA A 716 -59.07 -22.12 4.69
N ALA A 717 -59.90 -22.54 5.64
CA ALA A 717 -59.93 -23.88 6.25
C ALA A 717 -60.85 -24.83 5.44
N PRO A 718 -61.12 -26.08 5.89
CA PRO A 718 -60.21 -27.23 5.88
C PRO A 718 -60.91 -28.50 5.30
N SER A 719 -60.17 -29.61 5.16
CA SER A 719 -60.75 -30.95 5.38
C SER A 719 -59.66 -32.01 5.62
N GLU A 720 -59.68 -32.52 6.86
CA GLU A 720 -59.25 -33.82 7.42
C GLU A 720 -57.82 -34.36 7.24
#